data_AF-A0A942D2Y3-F1
#
_entry.id   AF-A0A942D2Y3-F1
#
_cell.length_a   1.000
_cell.length_b   1.000
_cell.length_c   1.000
_cell.angle_alpha   90.00
_cell.angle_beta   90.00
_cell.angle_gamma   90.00
#
_symmetry.space_group_name_H-M   'P 1'
#
loop_
_entity.id
_entity.type
_entity.pdbx_description
1 polymer ?
#
loop_
_entity_poly.entity_id
_entity_poly.type
_entity_poly.pdbx_seq_one_letter_code
_entity_poly.pdbx_strand_id
1 'polypeptide(L)'
;MIGTYVTAVLICAASLLVGRALLSLAGREQWSWLEPAVGFGAVLTTTGVLARAPGHGTSATLGLVILIVLAAAIAWRLPYRAPGALRVGLAVAVVIGLVLAIPFAVSGRFGLLGVGFNNDLGLHLAWAEWLRSGYGPAPDPGYPLGPHGLAVAAAAVPGINLGQAFIGEIIAIGVMTGLTALAALSDLRPWKRVFGAALVAVPYLAASYFAQAAFKETAEALFVLGFALYLAAPGAPAGARWARLRFALPPLAIVGGIFFAYSFAGVAWPAVILVLWSLTLAPVRRALRPRALLRFLTRPLTLVAILVLLALAFAALFGPFGFRSSFSKVAGSNTYGPVSPLEALGIWPTSNYRLDAAGGAQLRGLAGTIAILALLVGVGWWVWRRQLAVPIALGGSAILYLASLPSSGDYSQAKALIIMAPLAMLVAVKPLLAELHWPFGKSGERRSRGAPLLRVGWAVLAVAFCGGAVYSSFLVLRDAPVAPGGHGAQLQAFLPIVHGKPVLYAGQDRYAAYELLGADTHVPLVEFPDPEVSPNPEKPFDTGDAYSPIDFDSFNHGTLERSPYVITSRAAWDSQPPPNFKRIAATADFVLWEKKGKTPTDRHVLLEGTEAAAQADCASPEIRILLAKQGRASLFPGAAIGPKAAWDNGSILGTGESTSLQLNLPAGTWNLSLQYFSPFGLTLSAPGFEQPLIAALDGQRPNTISLGNSGQYWPAGKFHSPGGRVEFTLSTAAASGLQSLTGYEGKAYIGELVAVPVGPHRIVPLSQACGGWIDWYEAAEIP
;
A
#
# COMPACT_ATOMS: atom_id res chain seq x y z
N MET A 1 14.91 3.25 -10.94
CA MET A 1 14.10 4.06 -11.88
C MET A 1 13.92 3.37 -13.24
N ILE A 2 14.96 3.12 -14.03
CA ILE A 2 14.80 2.56 -15.41
C ILE A 2 14.04 1.22 -15.38
N GLY A 3 14.44 0.29 -14.52
CA GLY A 3 13.79 -1.02 -14.39
C GLY A 3 12.27 -0.91 -14.13
N THR A 4 11.84 0.05 -13.31
CA THR A 4 10.41 0.30 -13.03
C THR A 4 9.60 0.71 -14.25
N TYR A 5 10.09 1.69 -15.02
CA TYR A 5 9.39 2.12 -16.23
C TYR A 5 9.48 1.08 -17.35
N VAL A 6 10.59 0.33 -17.43
CA VAL A 6 10.70 -0.83 -18.32
C VAL A 6 9.65 -1.88 -17.95
N THR A 7 9.51 -2.22 -16.67
CA THR A 7 8.44 -3.14 -16.21
C THR A 7 7.06 -2.61 -16.56
N ALA A 8 6.78 -1.33 -16.32
CA ALA A 8 5.49 -0.74 -16.67
C ALA A 8 5.18 -0.87 -18.17
N VAL A 9 6.16 -0.58 -19.03
CA VAL A 9 6.04 -0.72 -20.48
C VAL A 9 5.84 -2.19 -20.88
N LEU A 10 6.60 -3.12 -20.30
CA LEU A 10 6.46 -4.56 -20.57
C LEU A 10 5.08 -5.09 -20.18
N ILE A 11 4.57 -4.72 -19.00
CA ILE A 11 3.24 -5.10 -18.54
C ILE A 11 2.15 -4.52 -19.43
N CYS A 12 2.25 -3.24 -19.80
CA CYS A 12 1.31 -2.62 -20.74
C CYS A 12 1.34 -3.30 -22.11
N ALA A 13 2.53 -3.59 -22.64
CA ALA A 13 2.69 -4.25 -23.94
C ALA A 13 2.13 -5.68 -23.93
N ALA A 14 2.45 -6.47 -22.89
CA ALA A 14 1.91 -7.81 -22.71
C ALA A 14 0.38 -7.79 -22.57
N SER A 15 -0.16 -6.89 -21.75
CA SER A 15 -1.61 -6.74 -21.55
C SER A 15 -2.31 -6.33 -22.85
N LEU A 16 -1.78 -5.36 -23.59
CA LEU A 16 -2.32 -4.98 -24.90
C LEU A 16 -2.32 -6.17 -25.86
N LEU A 17 -1.21 -6.90 -25.97
CA LEU A 17 -1.10 -8.04 -26.88
C LEU A 17 -2.03 -9.21 -26.51
N VAL A 18 -2.14 -9.54 -25.23
CA VAL A 18 -3.03 -10.61 -24.75
C VAL A 18 -4.49 -10.21 -24.93
N GLY A 19 -4.84 -8.97 -24.56
CA GLY A 19 -6.20 -8.45 -24.74
C GLY A 19 -6.60 -8.39 -26.21
N ARG A 20 -5.67 -7.98 -27.07
CA ARG A 20 -5.78 -8.01 -28.54
C ARG A 20 -6.11 -9.41 -29.05
N ALA A 21 -5.39 -10.43 -28.60
CA ALA A 21 -5.64 -11.82 -28.99
C ALA A 21 -7.03 -12.30 -28.53
N LEU A 22 -7.38 -12.07 -27.26
CA LEU A 22 -8.66 -12.49 -26.68
C LEU A 22 -9.86 -11.81 -27.34
N LEU A 23 -9.78 -10.51 -27.60
CA LEU A 23 -10.86 -9.78 -28.27
C LEU A 23 -11.00 -10.19 -29.73
N SER A 24 -9.89 -10.50 -30.42
CA SER A 24 -9.94 -11.05 -31.78
C SER A 24 -10.60 -12.43 -31.79
N LEU A 25 -10.28 -13.30 -30.83
CA LEU A 25 -10.96 -14.58 -30.66
C LEU A 25 -12.45 -14.42 -30.32
N ALA A 26 -12.81 -13.35 -29.61
CA ALA A 26 -14.20 -12.97 -29.34
C ALA A 26 -14.92 -12.38 -30.56
N GLY A 27 -14.25 -12.25 -31.72
CA GLY A 27 -14.82 -11.76 -32.97
C GLY A 27 -14.71 -10.25 -33.18
N ARG A 28 -13.85 -9.54 -32.44
CA ARG A 28 -13.59 -8.11 -32.65
C ARG A 28 -12.51 -7.89 -33.71
N GLU A 29 -12.89 -7.28 -34.82
CA GLU A 29 -12.00 -7.03 -35.98
C GLU A 29 -11.34 -5.63 -35.99
N GLN A 30 -11.70 -4.75 -35.04
CA GLN A 30 -11.21 -3.37 -34.95
C GLN A 30 -10.69 -3.04 -33.55
N TRP A 31 -9.74 -2.09 -33.48
CA TRP A 31 -9.14 -1.61 -32.22
C TRP A 31 -10.18 -1.36 -31.13
N SER A 32 -9.94 -1.94 -29.97
CA SER A 32 -10.79 -1.77 -28.80
C SER A 32 -9.96 -1.24 -27.65
N TRP A 33 -10.42 -0.13 -27.06
CA TRP A 33 -9.84 0.40 -25.83
C TRP A 33 -10.06 -0.52 -24.62
N LEU A 34 -10.78 -1.64 -24.74
CA LEU A 34 -10.89 -2.67 -23.70
C LEU A 34 -9.71 -3.65 -23.68
N GLU A 35 -8.86 -3.67 -24.71
CA GLU A 35 -7.69 -4.53 -24.78
C GLU A 35 -6.80 -4.47 -23.52
N PRO A 36 -6.46 -3.29 -22.95
CA PRO A 36 -5.62 -3.22 -21.76
C PRO A 36 -6.22 -3.97 -20.56
N ALA A 37 -7.48 -3.67 -20.20
CA ALA A 37 -8.15 -4.29 -19.05
C ALA A 37 -8.36 -5.80 -19.23
N VAL A 38 -8.77 -6.23 -20.42
CA VAL A 38 -9.02 -7.65 -20.73
C VAL A 38 -7.72 -8.45 -20.68
N GLY A 39 -6.66 -7.93 -21.30
CA GLY A 39 -5.38 -8.63 -21.32
C GLY A 39 -4.70 -8.64 -19.97
N PHE A 40 -4.74 -7.54 -19.21
CA PHE A 40 -4.21 -7.52 -17.85
C PHE A 40 -4.94 -8.52 -16.95
N GLY A 41 -6.27 -8.63 -17.07
CA GLY A 41 -7.04 -9.62 -16.33
C GLY A 41 -6.64 -11.05 -16.65
N ALA A 42 -6.38 -11.36 -17.93
CA ALA A 42 -5.86 -12.66 -18.35
C ALA A 42 -4.44 -12.92 -17.84
N VAL A 43 -3.56 -11.91 -17.90
CA VAL A 43 -2.19 -11.98 -17.35
C VAL A 43 -2.23 -12.33 -15.86
N LEU A 44 -2.98 -11.57 -15.05
CA LEU A 44 -3.10 -11.83 -13.61
C LEU A 44 -3.75 -13.18 -13.29
N THR A 45 -4.69 -13.62 -14.13
CA THR A 45 -5.29 -14.95 -14.00
C THR A 45 -4.24 -16.03 -14.19
N THR A 46 -3.46 -15.94 -15.27
CA THR A 46 -2.42 -16.93 -15.60
C THR A 46 -1.31 -16.94 -14.54
N THR A 47 -0.78 -15.77 -14.16
CA THR A 47 0.28 -15.69 -13.15
C THR A 47 -0.23 -16.12 -11.78
N GLY A 48 -1.48 -15.81 -11.43
CA GLY A 48 -2.08 -16.17 -10.14
C GLY A 48 -2.39 -17.65 -9.98
N VAL A 49 -2.83 -18.32 -11.05
CA VAL A 49 -3.00 -19.79 -11.07
C VAL A 49 -1.65 -20.47 -10.94
N LEU A 50 -0.67 -20.05 -11.73
CA LEU A 50 0.61 -20.74 -11.84
C LEU A 50 1.59 -20.41 -10.70
N ALA A 51 1.41 -19.30 -9.99
CA ALA A 51 2.12 -19.01 -8.74
C ALA A 51 1.87 -20.09 -7.67
N ARG A 52 0.72 -20.78 -7.72
CA ARG A 52 0.38 -21.89 -6.84
C ARG A 52 0.79 -23.26 -7.36
N ALA A 53 1.20 -23.36 -8.63
CA ALA A 53 1.67 -24.61 -9.19
C ALA A 53 3.06 -24.96 -8.61
N PRO A 54 3.48 -26.24 -8.66
CA PRO A 54 4.85 -26.62 -8.32
C PRO A 54 5.87 -25.74 -9.05
N GLY A 55 6.91 -25.29 -8.36
CA GLY A 55 7.90 -24.34 -8.88
C GLY A 55 7.49 -22.86 -8.82
N HIS A 56 6.29 -22.55 -8.33
CA HIS A 56 5.82 -21.21 -7.95
C HIS A 56 6.14 -20.11 -8.98
N GLY A 57 7.08 -19.22 -8.67
CA GLY A 57 7.52 -18.13 -9.53
C GLY A 57 8.01 -18.58 -10.91
N THR A 58 8.67 -19.73 -11.00
CA THR A 58 9.12 -20.29 -12.28
C THR A 58 7.92 -20.66 -13.17
N SER A 59 6.93 -21.32 -12.58
CA SER A 59 5.69 -21.69 -13.28
C SER A 59 4.89 -20.47 -13.72
N ALA A 60 4.78 -19.44 -12.86
CA ALA A 60 4.16 -18.16 -13.22
C ALA A 60 4.87 -17.48 -14.39
N THR A 61 6.21 -17.46 -14.38
CA THR A 61 7.04 -16.85 -15.42
C THR A 61 6.89 -17.56 -16.76
N LEU A 62 7.06 -18.89 -16.79
CA LEU A 62 6.90 -19.69 -18.01
C LEU A 62 5.49 -19.60 -18.57
N GLY A 63 4.47 -19.62 -17.70
CA GLY A 63 3.09 -19.46 -18.10
C GLY A 63 2.81 -18.12 -18.76
N LEU A 64 3.35 -17.03 -18.21
CA LEU A 64 3.24 -15.70 -18.80
C LEU A 64 3.93 -15.64 -20.18
N VAL A 65 5.13 -16.21 -20.31
CA VAL A 65 5.84 -16.28 -21.60
C VAL A 65 5.03 -17.05 -22.63
N ILE A 66 4.49 -18.22 -22.27
CA ILE A 66 3.63 -19.03 -23.16
C ILE A 66 2.39 -18.23 -23.57
N LEU A 67 1.73 -17.56 -22.62
CA LEU A 67 0.55 -16.73 -22.91
C LEU A 67 0.89 -15.62 -23.91
N ILE A 68 2.00 -14.92 -23.72
CA ILE A 68 2.47 -13.84 -24.62
C ILE A 68 2.77 -14.40 -26.01
N VAL A 69 3.49 -15.53 -26.11
CA VAL A 69 3.82 -16.16 -27.40
C VAL A 69 2.56 -16.61 -28.14
N LEU A 70 1.62 -17.24 -27.46
CA LEU A 70 0.33 -17.64 -28.04
C LEU A 70 -0.48 -16.43 -28.49
N ALA A 71 -0.52 -15.37 -27.67
CA ALA A 71 -1.18 -14.12 -28.03
C ALA A 71 -0.55 -13.46 -29.26
N ALA A 72 0.78 -13.45 -29.35
CA ALA A 72 1.51 -12.97 -30.53
C ALA A 72 1.14 -13.76 -31.79
N ALA A 73 1.15 -15.10 -31.71
CA ALA A 73 0.82 -15.97 -32.83
C ALA A 73 -0.64 -15.77 -33.31
N ILE A 74 -1.59 -15.57 -32.38
CA ILE A 74 -2.99 -15.27 -32.70
C ILE A 74 -3.12 -13.88 -33.33
N ALA A 75 -2.51 -12.87 -32.71
CA ALA A 75 -2.58 -11.49 -33.19
C ALA A 75 -1.96 -11.31 -34.58
N TRP A 76 -0.90 -12.07 -34.89
CA TRP A 76 -0.27 -12.09 -36.21
C TRP A 76 -1.18 -12.66 -37.31
N ARG A 77 -2.02 -13.64 -36.98
CA ARG A 77 -2.84 -14.37 -37.96
C ARG A 77 -4.19 -13.69 -38.28
N LEU A 78 -4.63 -12.74 -37.46
CA LEU A 78 -5.97 -12.15 -37.58
C LEU A 78 -5.89 -10.72 -38.13
N PRO A 79 -6.62 -10.41 -39.23
CA PRO A 79 -6.62 -9.06 -39.80
C PRO A 79 -7.17 -8.07 -38.77
N TYR A 80 -6.46 -6.96 -38.59
CA TYR A 80 -6.88 -5.95 -37.62
C TYR A 80 -6.54 -4.54 -38.01
N ARG A 81 -7.52 -3.66 -37.78
CA ARG A 81 -7.40 -2.24 -38.10
C ARG A 81 -7.30 -1.45 -36.80
N ALA A 82 -6.15 -0.81 -36.59
CA ALA A 82 -5.91 0.14 -35.50
C ALA A 82 -5.51 1.55 -35.99
N PRO A 83 -6.20 2.15 -36.99
CA PRO A 83 -5.81 3.44 -37.51
C PRO A 83 -5.90 4.53 -36.43
N GLY A 84 -4.81 5.27 -36.22
CA GLY A 84 -4.75 6.42 -35.30
C GLY A 84 -4.77 6.10 -33.80
N ALA A 85 -4.97 4.84 -33.39
CA ALA A 85 -4.99 4.42 -31.99
C ALA A 85 -3.64 4.67 -31.30
N LEU A 86 -2.53 4.38 -31.98
CA LEU A 86 -1.18 4.55 -31.43
C LEU A 86 -0.90 5.99 -30.99
N ARG A 87 -1.27 7.01 -31.79
CA ARG A 87 -0.97 8.41 -31.48
C ARG A 87 -1.65 8.87 -30.18
N VAL A 88 -2.95 8.60 -30.06
CA VAL A 88 -3.72 9.01 -28.87
C VAL A 88 -3.37 8.13 -27.66
N GLY A 89 -3.19 6.82 -27.86
CA GLY A 89 -2.80 5.91 -26.80
C GLY A 89 -1.42 6.24 -26.22
N LEU A 90 -0.43 6.52 -27.07
CA LEU A 90 0.91 6.92 -26.63
C LEU A 90 0.86 8.25 -25.88
N ALA A 91 0.10 9.25 -26.36
CA ALA A 91 -0.05 10.51 -25.65
C ALA A 91 -0.66 10.32 -24.25
N VAL A 92 -1.67 9.46 -24.11
CA VAL A 92 -2.26 9.10 -22.81
C VAL A 92 -1.24 8.41 -21.90
N ALA A 93 -0.53 7.40 -22.42
CA ALA A 93 0.46 6.66 -21.65
C ALA A 93 1.61 7.55 -21.16
N VAL A 94 2.12 8.45 -22.02
CA VAL A 94 3.17 9.40 -21.66
C VAL A 94 2.69 10.40 -20.61
N VAL A 95 1.52 11.02 -20.81
CA VAL A 95 0.97 12.00 -19.84
C VAL A 95 0.75 11.36 -18.47
N ILE A 96 0.15 10.16 -18.42
CA ILE A 96 -0.06 9.45 -17.15
C ILE A 96 1.28 9.05 -16.53
N GLY A 97 2.22 8.53 -17.32
CA GLY A 97 3.56 8.18 -16.84
C GLY A 97 4.31 9.37 -16.24
N LEU A 98 4.18 10.56 -16.83
CA LEU A 98 4.75 11.81 -16.30
C LEU A 98 4.05 12.27 -15.02
N VAL A 99 2.72 12.18 -14.96
CA VAL A 99 1.95 12.51 -13.74
C VAL A 99 2.36 11.58 -12.59
N LEU A 100 2.43 10.27 -12.84
CA LEU A 100 2.84 9.29 -11.83
C LEU A 100 4.35 9.35 -11.50
N ALA A 101 5.13 10.16 -12.22
CA ALA A 101 6.53 10.45 -11.91
C ALA A 101 6.69 11.58 -10.87
N ILE A 102 5.64 12.36 -10.59
CA ILE A 102 5.67 13.53 -9.70
C ILE A 102 6.28 13.20 -8.32
N PRO A 103 5.91 12.09 -7.62
CA PRO A 103 6.51 11.76 -6.32
C PRO A 103 8.04 11.67 -6.36
N PHE A 104 8.57 11.02 -7.40
CA PHE A 104 10.01 10.83 -7.57
C PHE A 104 10.72 12.14 -7.94
N ALA A 105 10.09 12.96 -8.77
CA ALA A 105 10.60 14.27 -9.14
C ALA A 105 10.68 15.22 -7.92
N VAL A 106 9.58 15.35 -7.17
CA VAL A 106 9.49 16.26 -6.01
C VAL A 106 10.39 15.81 -4.85
N SER A 107 10.45 14.51 -4.57
CA SER A 107 11.34 13.97 -3.53
C SER A 107 12.83 13.99 -3.90
N GLY A 108 13.16 14.27 -5.17
CA GLY A 108 14.51 14.26 -5.70
C GLY A 108 15.17 12.87 -5.71
N ARG A 109 14.39 11.80 -5.53
CA ARG A 109 14.92 10.42 -5.39
C ARG A 109 13.98 9.38 -5.99
N PHE A 110 14.52 8.18 -6.15
CA PHE A 110 13.75 7.00 -6.55
C PHE A 110 13.78 5.97 -5.41
N GLY A 111 12.61 5.44 -5.04
CA GLY A 111 12.44 4.46 -3.96
C GLY A 111 11.07 3.81 -4.02
N LEU A 112 10.75 2.93 -3.06
CA LEU A 112 9.41 2.38 -2.92
C LEU A 112 8.41 3.47 -2.52
N LEU A 113 7.18 3.39 -3.03
CA LEU A 113 6.09 4.27 -2.61
C LEU A 113 5.42 3.72 -1.35
N GLY A 114 4.83 4.59 -0.54
CA GLY A 114 4.00 4.18 0.59
C GLY A 114 4.76 3.78 1.86
N VAL A 115 6.11 3.72 1.82
CA VAL A 115 6.93 3.41 3.00
C VAL A 115 6.68 4.42 4.12
N GLY A 116 6.47 3.90 5.33
CA GLY A 116 6.14 4.69 6.50
C GLY A 116 4.68 5.18 6.55
N PHE A 117 3.86 4.70 5.61
CA PHE A 117 2.46 5.06 5.51
C PHE A 117 1.57 3.82 5.35
N ASN A 118 1.55 3.22 4.15
CA ASN A 118 0.94 1.92 3.92
C ASN A 118 2.08 0.92 3.75
N ASN A 119 2.35 0.15 4.80
CA ASN A 119 3.43 -0.83 4.80
C ASN A 119 2.99 -2.21 4.29
N ASP A 120 1.82 -2.32 3.64
CA ASP A 120 1.34 -3.57 3.02
C ASP A 120 2.27 -4.04 1.89
N LEU A 121 2.91 -3.11 1.16
CA LEU A 121 3.85 -3.48 0.09
C LEU A 121 5.04 -4.29 0.63
N GLY A 122 5.52 -4.02 1.85
CA GLY A 122 6.61 -4.79 2.47
C GLY A 122 6.28 -6.28 2.55
N LEU A 123 5.05 -6.62 2.91
CA LEU A 123 4.55 -7.99 2.91
C LEU A 123 4.42 -8.57 1.49
N HIS A 124 3.89 -7.80 0.54
CA HIS A 124 3.79 -8.25 -0.85
C HIS A 124 5.16 -8.56 -1.46
N LEU A 125 6.20 -7.84 -1.06
CA LEU A 125 7.58 -8.10 -1.43
C LEU A 125 8.08 -9.41 -0.80
N ALA A 126 7.82 -9.64 0.50
CA ALA A 126 8.18 -10.88 1.18
C ALA A 126 7.51 -12.11 0.55
N TRP A 127 6.21 -12.04 0.23
CA TRP A 127 5.51 -13.15 -0.44
C TRP A 127 5.98 -13.37 -1.88
N ALA A 128 6.31 -12.31 -2.61
CA ALA A 128 6.90 -12.45 -3.93
C ALA A 128 8.30 -13.08 -3.86
N GLU A 129 9.07 -12.78 -2.82
CA GLU A 129 10.35 -13.47 -2.57
C GLU A 129 10.14 -14.94 -2.27
N TRP A 130 9.19 -15.30 -1.40
CA TRP A 130 8.85 -16.70 -1.14
C TRP A 130 8.46 -17.44 -2.42
N LEU A 131 7.68 -16.82 -3.30
CA LEU A 131 7.34 -17.42 -4.60
C LEU A 131 8.55 -17.61 -5.51
N ARG A 132 9.58 -16.77 -5.38
CA ARG A 132 10.79 -16.79 -6.21
C ARG A 132 11.85 -17.77 -5.70
N SER A 133 12.08 -17.81 -4.39
CA SER A 133 13.20 -18.52 -3.76
C SER A 133 12.78 -19.57 -2.72
N GLY A 134 11.55 -19.50 -2.21
CA GLY A 134 11.07 -20.30 -1.08
C GLY A 134 11.49 -19.76 0.29
N TYR A 135 12.15 -18.60 0.35
CA TYR A 135 12.62 -17.97 1.59
C TYR A 135 11.60 -16.99 2.18
N GLY A 136 11.62 -16.85 3.50
CA GLY A 136 10.74 -15.96 4.25
C GLY A 136 9.32 -16.49 4.44
N PRO A 137 8.40 -15.64 4.90
CA PRO A 137 7.05 -16.07 5.25
C PRO A 137 6.25 -16.48 4.01
N ALA A 138 5.64 -17.67 4.08
CA ALA A 138 4.76 -18.16 3.03
C ALA A 138 3.46 -17.34 2.95
N PRO A 139 2.89 -17.13 1.75
CA PRO A 139 1.59 -16.49 1.60
C PRO A 139 0.45 -17.37 2.11
N ASP A 140 -0.60 -16.73 2.64
CA ASP A 140 -1.82 -17.42 3.04
C ASP A 140 -2.40 -18.23 1.85
N PRO A 141 -2.83 -19.50 2.05
CA PRO A 141 -3.31 -20.36 0.96
C PRO A 141 -4.44 -19.73 0.11
N GLY A 142 -5.33 -18.97 0.75
CA GLY A 142 -6.46 -18.28 0.14
C GLY A 142 -6.14 -16.96 -0.55
N TYR A 143 -4.91 -16.46 -0.45
CA TYR A 143 -4.57 -15.10 -0.87
C TYR A 143 -4.51 -14.94 -2.41
N PRO A 144 -5.04 -13.86 -3.02
CA PRO A 144 -4.91 -13.65 -4.46
C PRO A 144 -3.46 -13.25 -4.84
N LEU A 145 -2.77 -14.15 -5.57
CA LEU A 145 -1.34 -14.04 -5.90
C LEU A 145 -1.04 -13.61 -7.36
N GLY A 146 -2.04 -13.17 -8.12
CA GLY A 146 -1.87 -12.74 -9.52
C GLY A 146 -0.79 -11.66 -9.70
N PRO A 147 -0.88 -10.52 -9.00
CA PRO A 147 0.14 -9.47 -9.00
C PRO A 147 1.52 -9.96 -8.54
N HIS A 148 1.58 -10.83 -7.54
CA HIS A 148 2.84 -11.36 -7.02
C HIS A 148 3.55 -12.23 -8.07
N GLY A 149 2.80 -13.13 -8.72
CA GLY A 149 3.33 -13.94 -9.82
C GLY A 149 3.77 -13.10 -11.01
N LEU A 150 3.08 -11.97 -11.29
CA LEU A 150 3.48 -11.02 -12.33
C LEU A 150 4.77 -10.27 -11.95
N ALA A 151 4.86 -9.79 -10.70
CA ALA A 151 6.05 -9.12 -10.19
C ALA A 151 7.28 -10.04 -10.23
N VAL A 152 7.13 -11.31 -9.85
CA VAL A 152 8.20 -12.33 -9.96
C VAL A 152 8.59 -12.56 -11.42
N ALA A 153 7.62 -12.70 -12.32
CA ALA A 153 7.90 -12.88 -13.75
C ALA A 153 8.59 -11.65 -14.38
N ALA A 154 8.25 -10.44 -13.94
CA ALA A 154 8.92 -9.22 -14.38
C ALA A 154 10.34 -9.11 -13.79
N ALA A 155 10.54 -9.49 -12.53
CA ALA A 155 11.85 -9.51 -11.88
C ALA A 155 12.78 -10.62 -12.40
N ALA A 156 12.26 -11.57 -13.20
CA ALA A 156 13.09 -12.51 -13.95
C ALA A 156 13.88 -11.83 -15.10
N VAL A 157 13.49 -10.61 -15.49
CA VAL A 157 14.24 -9.82 -16.47
C VAL A 157 15.49 -9.23 -15.80
N PRO A 158 16.69 -9.43 -16.37
CA PRO A 158 17.94 -8.92 -15.78
C PRO A 158 17.88 -7.41 -15.48
N GLY A 159 18.28 -7.04 -14.26
CA GLY A 159 18.33 -5.64 -13.81
C GLY A 159 17.02 -5.09 -13.24
N ILE A 160 15.94 -5.89 -13.18
CA ILE A 160 14.69 -5.53 -12.49
C ILE A 160 14.61 -6.27 -11.16
N ASN A 161 14.47 -5.54 -10.06
CA ASN A 161 14.19 -6.13 -8.75
C ASN A 161 12.68 -6.15 -8.44
N LEU A 162 12.27 -6.89 -7.39
CA LEU A 162 10.85 -7.02 -7.03
C LEU A 162 10.17 -5.68 -6.71
N GLY A 163 10.88 -4.77 -6.04
CA GLY A 163 10.40 -3.42 -5.75
C GLY A 163 10.09 -2.64 -7.02
N GLN A 164 11.03 -2.65 -7.97
CA GLN A 164 10.84 -2.03 -9.28
C GLN A 164 9.70 -2.69 -10.07
N ALA A 165 9.53 -4.00 -9.93
CA ALA A 165 8.46 -4.73 -10.59
C ALA A 165 7.07 -4.31 -10.09
N PHE A 166 6.85 -4.24 -8.78
CA PHE A 166 5.57 -3.79 -8.20
C PHE A 166 5.25 -2.33 -8.51
N ILE A 167 6.22 -1.42 -8.35
CA ILE A 167 6.00 -0.02 -8.71
C ILE A 167 5.71 0.11 -10.22
N GLY A 168 6.38 -0.68 -11.06
CA GLY A 168 6.14 -0.73 -12.50
C GLY A 168 4.74 -1.25 -12.82
N GLU A 169 4.27 -2.28 -12.12
CA GLU A 169 2.91 -2.81 -12.23
C GLU A 169 1.86 -1.76 -11.87
N ILE A 170 2.05 -1.03 -10.77
CA ILE A 170 1.12 0.04 -10.34
C ILE A 170 1.06 1.18 -11.37
N ILE A 171 2.21 1.59 -11.92
CA ILE A 171 2.25 2.57 -13.01
C ILE A 171 1.51 2.03 -14.25
N ALA A 172 1.71 0.76 -14.59
CA ALA A 172 1.02 0.12 -15.71
C ALA A 172 -0.49 0.11 -15.49
N ILE A 173 -0.99 -0.19 -14.28
CA ILE A 173 -2.42 -0.13 -13.94
C ILE A 173 -2.99 1.26 -14.21
N GLY A 174 -2.30 2.32 -13.79
CA GLY A 174 -2.71 3.70 -14.07
C GLY A 174 -2.79 4.00 -15.57
N VAL A 175 -1.75 3.62 -16.32
CA VAL A 175 -1.72 3.78 -17.79
C VAL A 175 -2.86 3.00 -18.45
N MET A 176 -3.07 1.74 -18.07
CA MET A 176 -4.13 0.89 -18.62
C MET A 176 -5.52 1.41 -18.26
N THR A 177 -5.69 2.04 -17.10
CA THR A 177 -6.94 2.71 -16.71
C THR A 177 -7.26 3.87 -17.65
N GLY A 178 -6.27 4.73 -17.94
CA GLY A 178 -6.42 5.82 -18.89
C GLY A 178 -6.68 5.34 -20.32
N LEU A 179 -5.95 4.32 -20.78
CA LEU A 179 -6.18 3.70 -22.09
C LEU A 179 -7.59 3.09 -22.17
N THR A 180 -8.06 2.45 -21.09
CA THR A 180 -9.40 1.86 -21.02
C THR A 180 -10.50 2.92 -21.04
N ALA A 181 -10.29 4.05 -20.34
CA ALA A 181 -11.21 5.18 -20.34
C ALA A 181 -11.46 5.78 -21.73
N LEU A 182 -10.49 5.67 -22.67
CA LEU A 182 -10.67 6.13 -24.05
C LEU A 182 -11.85 5.45 -24.77
N ALA A 183 -12.31 4.28 -24.31
CA ALA A 183 -13.51 3.63 -24.84
C ALA A 183 -14.76 4.52 -24.72
N ALA A 184 -14.86 5.29 -23.65
CA ALA A 184 -15.97 6.22 -23.43
C ALA A 184 -15.70 7.63 -23.95
N LEU A 185 -14.44 7.98 -24.26
CA LEU A 185 -14.03 9.34 -24.64
C LEU A 185 -13.80 9.50 -26.15
N SER A 186 -14.04 8.47 -26.96
CA SER A 186 -13.76 8.44 -28.41
C SER A 186 -14.27 9.65 -29.18
N ASP A 187 -15.40 10.20 -28.75
CA ASP A 187 -16.15 11.25 -29.46
C ASP A 187 -15.63 12.67 -29.16
N LEU A 188 -14.65 12.80 -28.26
CA LEU A 188 -14.04 14.07 -27.89
C LEU A 188 -12.86 14.43 -28.81
N ARG A 189 -12.52 15.73 -28.85
CA ARG A 189 -11.29 16.21 -29.54
C ARG A 189 -10.04 15.56 -28.94
N PRO A 190 -8.96 15.36 -29.72
CA PRO A 190 -7.77 14.62 -29.27
C PRO A 190 -7.19 15.05 -27.92
N TRP A 191 -6.99 16.36 -27.70
CA TRP A 191 -6.44 16.85 -26.42
C TRP A 191 -7.40 16.62 -25.25
N LYS A 192 -8.72 16.75 -25.46
CA LYS A 192 -9.75 16.48 -24.44
C LYS A 192 -9.80 15.00 -24.07
N ARG A 193 -9.52 14.11 -25.04
CA ARG A 193 -9.39 12.66 -24.79
C ARG A 193 -8.22 12.37 -23.87
N VAL A 194 -7.06 12.95 -24.17
CA VAL A 194 -5.86 12.77 -23.35
C VAL A 194 -6.08 13.31 -21.94
N PHE A 195 -6.62 14.53 -21.83
CA PHE A 195 -6.91 15.17 -20.55
C PHE A 195 -7.96 14.40 -19.73
N GLY A 196 -9.08 14.03 -20.34
CA GLY A 196 -10.13 13.25 -19.66
C GLY A 196 -9.66 11.85 -19.25
N ALA A 197 -8.84 11.19 -20.07
CA ALA A 197 -8.25 9.90 -19.73
C ALA A 197 -7.29 10.00 -18.54
N ALA A 198 -6.46 11.05 -18.48
CA ALA A 198 -5.57 11.30 -17.36
C ALA A 198 -6.35 11.56 -16.06
N LEU A 199 -7.43 12.35 -16.12
CA LEU A 199 -8.31 12.59 -14.97
C LEU A 199 -8.97 11.30 -14.47
N VAL A 200 -9.44 10.42 -15.37
CA VAL A 200 -10.04 9.13 -14.99
C VAL A 200 -9.03 8.14 -14.45
N ALA A 201 -7.79 8.17 -14.93
CA ALA A 201 -6.72 7.29 -14.48
C ALA A 201 -6.17 7.68 -13.11
N VAL A 202 -6.09 8.99 -12.83
CA VAL A 202 -5.47 9.54 -11.61
C VAL A 202 -6.42 10.51 -10.90
N PRO A 203 -7.69 10.16 -10.62
CA PRO A 203 -8.52 10.95 -9.73
C PRO A 203 -7.91 10.93 -8.32
N TYR A 204 -8.31 11.89 -7.47
CA TYR A 204 -7.74 12.06 -6.13
C TYR A 204 -7.49 10.74 -5.38
N LEU A 205 -8.51 9.89 -5.18
CA LEU A 205 -8.30 8.61 -4.48
C LEU A 205 -7.34 7.67 -5.22
N ALA A 206 -7.34 7.63 -6.55
CA ALA A 206 -6.40 6.79 -7.30
C ALA A 206 -4.96 7.30 -7.13
N ALA A 207 -4.75 8.61 -7.09
CA ALA A 207 -3.46 9.20 -6.71
C ALA A 207 -3.07 8.80 -5.29
N SER A 208 -4.03 8.79 -4.35
CA SER A 208 -3.80 8.44 -2.94
C SER A 208 -3.41 6.99 -2.76
N TYR A 209 -4.08 6.08 -3.46
CA TYR A 209 -3.75 4.65 -3.44
C TYR A 209 -2.47 4.34 -4.24
N PHE A 210 -2.18 5.11 -5.29
CA PHE A 210 -0.87 5.07 -5.97
C PHE A 210 0.26 5.44 -5.01
N ALA A 211 0.12 6.54 -4.27
CA ALA A 211 1.10 7.02 -3.30
C ALA A 211 1.31 6.05 -2.12
N GLN A 212 0.36 5.14 -1.89
CA GLN A 212 0.41 4.03 -0.93
C GLN A 212 1.00 2.73 -1.49
N ALA A 213 1.33 2.70 -2.78
CA ALA A 213 1.63 1.47 -3.52
C ALA A 213 0.52 0.39 -3.47
N ALA A 214 -0.74 0.80 -3.35
CA ALA A 214 -1.89 -0.10 -3.23
C ALA A 214 -2.39 -0.58 -4.61
N PHE A 215 -1.70 -1.61 -5.14
CA PHE A 215 -1.99 -2.15 -6.49
C PHE A 215 -3.34 -2.86 -6.61
N LYS A 216 -3.88 -3.43 -5.52
CA LYS A 216 -5.07 -4.28 -5.57
C LYS A 216 -6.32 -3.49 -5.87
N GLU A 217 -6.51 -2.41 -5.12
CA GLU A 217 -7.64 -1.52 -5.23
C GLU A 217 -7.62 -0.77 -6.57
N THR A 218 -6.44 -0.35 -7.02
CA THR A 218 -6.28 0.32 -8.32
C THR A 218 -6.51 -0.66 -9.49
N ALA A 219 -6.05 -1.91 -9.39
CA ALA A 219 -6.36 -2.96 -10.37
C ALA A 219 -7.86 -3.29 -10.39
N GLU A 220 -8.50 -3.42 -9.23
CA GLU A 220 -9.94 -3.65 -9.13
C GLU A 220 -10.73 -2.50 -9.77
N ALA A 221 -10.34 -1.25 -9.53
CA ALA A 221 -10.96 -0.08 -10.16
C ALA A 221 -10.84 -0.11 -11.69
N LEU A 222 -9.67 -0.51 -12.23
CA LEU A 222 -9.47 -0.75 -13.67
C LEU A 222 -10.43 -1.81 -14.20
N PHE A 223 -10.55 -2.94 -13.50
CA PHE A 223 -11.41 -4.05 -13.95
C PHE A 223 -12.89 -3.69 -13.90
N VAL A 224 -13.34 -3.02 -12.85
CA VAL A 224 -14.72 -2.52 -12.72
C VAL A 224 -15.04 -1.51 -13.81
N LEU A 225 -14.13 -0.57 -14.10
CA LEU A 225 -14.25 0.36 -15.22
C LEU A 225 -14.31 -0.39 -16.57
N GLY A 226 -13.41 -1.33 -16.81
CA GLY A 226 -13.36 -2.14 -18.03
C GLY A 226 -14.64 -2.96 -18.23
N PHE A 227 -15.18 -3.55 -17.15
CA PHE A 227 -16.43 -4.30 -17.17
C PHE A 227 -17.63 -3.41 -17.50
N ALA A 228 -17.72 -2.23 -16.89
CA ALA A 228 -18.76 -1.25 -17.18
C ALA A 228 -18.74 -0.80 -18.66
N LEU A 229 -17.55 -0.56 -19.21
CA LEU A 229 -17.36 -0.15 -20.59
C LEU A 229 -17.62 -1.30 -21.58
N TYR A 230 -17.34 -2.54 -21.19
CA TYR A 230 -17.77 -3.72 -21.95
C TYR A 230 -19.30 -3.78 -22.07
N LEU A 231 -20.03 -3.57 -20.96
CA LEU A 231 -21.50 -3.54 -20.96
C LEU A 231 -22.11 -2.34 -21.70
N ALA A 232 -21.33 -1.27 -21.93
CA ALA A 232 -21.80 -0.12 -22.71
C ALA A 232 -21.90 -0.44 -24.22
N ALA A 233 -21.07 -1.35 -24.72
CA ALA A 233 -21.08 -1.78 -26.11
C ALA A 233 -20.69 -3.27 -26.25
N PRO A 234 -21.48 -4.20 -25.69
CA PRO A 234 -21.08 -5.60 -25.57
C PRO A 234 -20.96 -6.27 -26.94
N GLY A 235 -21.66 -5.76 -27.95
CA GLY A 235 -21.80 -6.41 -29.27
C GLY A 235 -22.94 -7.44 -29.26
N ALA A 236 -23.09 -8.19 -30.34
CA ALA A 236 -24.09 -9.25 -30.45
C ALA A 236 -23.41 -10.63 -30.45
N PRO A 237 -23.78 -11.56 -29.57
CA PRO A 237 -23.31 -12.94 -29.66
C PRO A 237 -23.90 -13.60 -30.91
N ALA A 238 -23.06 -14.19 -31.77
CA ALA A 238 -23.56 -14.93 -32.92
C ALA A 238 -24.34 -16.19 -32.46
N GLY A 239 -25.25 -16.68 -33.31
CA GLY A 239 -26.21 -17.74 -32.96
C GLY A 239 -25.59 -19.07 -32.51
N ALA A 240 -24.36 -19.39 -32.96
CA ALA A 240 -23.67 -20.64 -32.68
C ALA A 240 -23.10 -20.74 -31.25
N ARG A 241 -23.15 -21.93 -30.64
CA ARG A 241 -22.67 -22.21 -29.26
C ARG A 241 -21.21 -21.77 -29.04
N TRP A 242 -20.33 -22.06 -29.99
CA TRP A 242 -18.91 -21.66 -29.93
C TRP A 242 -18.69 -20.15 -29.98
N ALA A 243 -19.53 -19.42 -30.72
CA ALA A 243 -19.46 -17.97 -30.77
C ALA A 243 -19.91 -17.34 -29.44
N ARG A 244 -20.88 -17.95 -28.75
CA ARG A 244 -21.30 -17.52 -27.40
C ARG A 244 -20.21 -17.72 -26.35
N LEU A 245 -19.48 -18.84 -26.42
CA LEU A 245 -18.34 -19.09 -25.52
C LEU A 245 -17.22 -18.06 -25.77
N ARG A 246 -16.89 -17.80 -27.04
CA ARG A 246 -15.90 -16.79 -27.43
C ARG A 246 -16.30 -15.38 -27.00
N PHE A 247 -17.59 -15.04 -27.09
CA PHE A 247 -18.13 -13.76 -26.64
C PHE A 247 -17.97 -13.55 -25.12
N ALA A 248 -17.94 -14.62 -24.33
CA ALA A 248 -17.73 -14.52 -22.88
C ALA A 248 -16.25 -14.36 -22.48
N LEU A 249 -15.29 -14.55 -23.40
CA LEU A 249 -13.86 -14.49 -23.07
C LEU A 249 -13.43 -13.15 -22.45
N PRO A 250 -13.80 -11.97 -22.98
CA PRO A 250 -13.38 -10.70 -22.40
C PRO A 250 -13.88 -10.47 -20.96
N PRO A 251 -15.18 -10.60 -20.63
CA PRO A 251 -15.64 -10.42 -19.26
C PRO A 251 -15.11 -11.52 -18.32
N LEU A 252 -14.90 -12.76 -18.80
CA LEU A 252 -14.28 -13.82 -17.99
C LEU A 252 -12.82 -13.50 -17.65
N ALA A 253 -12.05 -12.94 -18.58
CA ALA A 253 -10.68 -12.51 -18.32
C ALA A 253 -10.63 -11.38 -17.27
N ILE A 254 -11.55 -10.41 -17.34
CA ILE A 254 -11.69 -9.35 -16.34
C ILE A 254 -12.04 -9.93 -14.97
N VAL A 255 -13.06 -10.81 -14.89
CA VAL A 255 -13.47 -11.46 -13.63
C VAL A 255 -12.36 -12.36 -13.05
N GLY A 256 -11.59 -13.03 -13.90
CA GLY A 256 -10.40 -13.77 -13.48
C GLY A 256 -9.34 -12.85 -12.88
N GLY A 257 -9.08 -11.70 -13.52
CA GLY A 257 -8.21 -10.65 -13.01
C GLY A 257 -8.63 -10.16 -11.62
N ILE A 258 -9.91 -9.83 -11.46
CA ILE A 258 -10.53 -9.46 -10.17
C ILE A 258 -10.26 -10.53 -9.12
N PHE A 259 -10.54 -11.79 -9.45
CA PHE A 259 -10.35 -12.91 -8.52
C PHE A 259 -8.89 -13.07 -8.09
N PHE A 260 -7.94 -12.97 -9.01
CA PHE A 260 -6.51 -13.17 -8.71
C PHE A 260 -5.76 -11.91 -8.25
N ALA A 261 -6.36 -10.72 -8.34
CA ALA A 261 -5.81 -9.47 -7.79
C ALA A 261 -6.42 -9.12 -6.42
N TYR A 262 -7.75 -9.16 -6.34
CA TYR A 262 -8.54 -8.62 -5.23
C TYR A 262 -9.24 -9.70 -4.39
N SER A 263 -9.38 -10.93 -4.91
CA SER A 263 -10.11 -12.09 -4.34
C SER A 263 -11.60 -12.21 -4.73
N PHE A 264 -12.27 -13.24 -4.20
CA PHE A 264 -13.70 -13.48 -4.39
C PHE A 264 -14.58 -12.27 -4.00
N ALA A 265 -14.17 -11.49 -2.99
CA ALA A 265 -14.89 -10.27 -2.60
C ALA A 265 -15.03 -9.28 -3.77
N GLY A 266 -14.00 -9.16 -4.62
CA GLY A 266 -14.01 -8.24 -5.77
C GLY A 266 -15.08 -8.62 -6.81
N VAL A 267 -15.44 -9.91 -6.92
CA VAL A 267 -16.46 -10.38 -7.87
C VAL A 267 -17.85 -9.80 -7.57
N ALA A 268 -18.08 -9.28 -6.35
CA ALA A 268 -19.31 -8.61 -5.98
C ALA A 268 -19.61 -7.40 -6.89
N TRP A 269 -18.60 -6.62 -7.30
CA TRP A 269 -18.79 -5.47 -8.18
C TRP A 269 -19.35 -5.86 -9.54
N PRO A 270 -18.67 -6.66 -10.39
CA PRO A 270 -19.21 -7.04 -11.68
C PRO A 270 -20.55 -7.80 -11.56
N ALA A 271 -20.77 -8.56 -10.47
CA ALA A 271 -22.04 -9.25 -10.24
C ALA A 271 -23.21 -8.26 -10.03
N VAL A 272 -23.07 -7.31 -9.09
CA VAL A 272 -24.09 -6.29 -8.82
C VAL A 272 -24.32 -5.43 -10.07
N ILE A 273 -23.25 -5.01 -10.74
CA ILE A 273 -23.33 -4.20 -11.96
C ILE A 273 -24.07 -4.96 -13.06
N LEU A 274 -23.75 -6.25 -13.26
CA LEU A 274 -24.41 -7.07 -14.27
C LEU A 274 -25.90 -7.26 -13.96
N VAL A 275 -26.27 -7.48 -12.69
CA VAL A 275 -27.67 -7.59 -12.27
C VAL A 275 -28.42 -6.29 -12.58
N LEU A 276 -27.93 -5.15 -12.08
CA LEU A 276 -28.57 -3.85 -12.28
C LEU A 276 -28.65 -3.46 -13.76
N TRP A 277 -27.60 -3.72 -14.52
CA TRP A 277 -27.57 -3.47 -15.95
C TRP A 277 -28.56 -4.39 -16.69
N SER A 278 -28.61 -5.67 -16.36
CA SER A 278 -29.52 -6.64 -16.98
C SER A 278 -30.99 -6.26 -16.73
N LEU A 279 -31.31 -5.67 -15.58
CA LEU A 279 -32.65 -5.14 -15.29
C LEU A 279 -33.06 -4.00 -16.24
N THR A 280 -32.13 -3.35 -16.94
CA THR A 280 -32.47 -2.38 -18.00
C THR A 280 -32.93 -3.03 -19.30
N LEU A 281 -32.65 -4.32 -19.49
CA LEU A 281 -33.04 -5.07 -20.68
C LEU A 281 -34.50 -5.54 -20.55
N ALA A 282 -35.33 -5.17 -21.51
CA ALA A 282 -36.74 -5.58 -21.54
C ALA A 282 -36.94 -7.12 -21.51
N PRO A 283 -36.14 -7.95 -22.20
CA PRO A 283 -36.26 -9.41 -22.12
C PRO A 283 -36.04 -9.96 -20.70
N VAL A 284 -35.07 -9.42 -19.96
CA VAL A 284 -34.77 -9.84 -18.59
C VAL A 284 -35.92 -9.47 -17.66
N ARG A 285 -36.45 -8.24 -17.74
CA ARG A 285 -37.63 -7.83 -16.95
C ARG A 285 -38.86 -8.70 -17.23
N ARG A 286 -39.04 -9.16 -18.47
CA ARG A 286 -40.12 -10.11 -18.80
C ARG A 286 -39.87 -11.50 -18.20
N ALA A 287 -38.62 -11.96 -18.19
CA ALA A 287 -38.23 -13.25 -17.62
C ALA A 287 -38.35 -13.29 -16.09
N LEU A 288 -38.14 -12.15 -15.41
CA LEU A 288 -38.27 -12.01 -13.95
C LEU A 288 -39.72 -11.89 -13.46
N ARG A 289 -40.74 -11.95 -14.33
CA ARG A 289 -42.15 -11.97 -13.89
C ARG A 289 -42.39 -13.20 -12.98
N PRO A 290 -43.16 -13.09 -11.88
CA PRO A 290 -43.28 -14.16 -10.87
C PRO A 290 -43.60 -15.54 -11.46
N ARG A 291 -44.53 -15.59 -12.43
CA ARG A 291 -44.94 -16.83 -13.11
C ARG A 291 -43.89 -17.44 -14.04
N ALA A 292 -43.00 -16.63 -14.59
CA ALA A 292 -41.90 -17.08 -15.46
C ALA A 292 -40.68 -17.49 -14.62
N LEU A 293 -40.39 -16.71 -13.56
CA LEU A 293 -39.34 -17.00 -12.59
C LEU A 293 -39.61 -18.32 -11.85
N LEU A 294 -40.83 -18.51 -11.33
CA LEU A 294 -41.21 -19.76 -10.65
C LEU A 294 -41.05 -20.96 -11.59
N ARG A 295 -41.52 -20.86 -12.84
CA ARG A 295 -41.36 -21.89 -13.88
C ARG A 295 -39.91 -22.15 -14.27
N PHE A 296 -39.00 -21.20 -14.10
CA PHE A 296 -37.58 -21.36 -14.38
C PHE A 296 -36.83 -21.98 -13.19
N LEU A 297 -37.12 -21.52 -11.98
CA LEU A 297 -36.53 -21.99 -10.73
C LEU A 297 -36.96 -23.43 -10.40
N THR A 298 -38.17 -23.86 -10.80
CA THR A 298 -38.61 -25.25 -10.61
C THR A 298 -38.08 -26.22 -11.66
N ARG A 299 -37.32 -25.76 -12.66
CA ARG A 299 -36.70 -26.68 -13.63
C ARG A 299 -35.60 -27.49 -12.95
N PRO A 300 -35.55 -28.82 -13.14
CA PRO A 300 -34.56 -29.66 -12.48
C PRO A 300 -33.13 -29.24 -12.80
N LEU A 301 -32.85 -28.86 -14.05
CA LEU A 301 -31.52 -28.35 -14.44
C LEU A 301 -31.14 -27.04 -13.73
N THR A 302 -32.09 -26.14 -13.50
CA THR A 302 -31.85 -24.87 -12.79
C THR A 302 -31.59 -25.16 -11.32
N LEU A 303 -32.35 -26.06 -10.70
CA LEU A 303 -32.14 -26.48 -9.31
C LEU A 303 -30.77 -27.13 -9.13
N VAL A 304 -30.38 -28.03 -10.03
CA VAL A 304 -29.05 -28.66 -10.04
C VAL A 304 -27.96 -27.59 -10.22
N ALA A 305 -28.14 -26.65 -11.15
CA ALA A 305 -27.17 -25.57 -11.33
C ALA A 305 -27.05 -24.66 -10.10
N ILE A 306 -28.17 -24.32 -9.44
CA ILE A 306 -28.17 -23.56 -8.18
C ILE A 306 -27.46 -24.35 -7.09
N LEU A 307 -27.76 -25.64 -6.92
CA LEU A 307 -27.08 -26.52 -5.96
C LEU A 307 -25.58 -26.59 -6.22
N VAL A 308 -25.15 -26.74 -7.48
CA VAL A 308 -23.73 -26.74 -7.85
C VAL A 308 -23.08 -25.39 -7.55
N LEU A 309 -23.73 -24.26 -7.87
CA LEU A 309 -23.21 -22.93 -7.56
C LEU A 309 -23.13 -22.68 -6.06
N LEU A 310 -24.13 -23.12 -5.29
CA LEU A 310 -24.12 -23.05 -3.83
C LEU A 310 -23.04 -23.94 -3.23
N ALA A 311 -22.82 -25.15 -3.77
CA ALA A 311 -21.75 -26.05 -3.35
C ALA A 311 -20.37 -25.46 -3.67
N LEU A 312 -20.19 -24.84 -4.84
CA LEU A 312 -18.96 -24.13 -5.21
C LEU A 312 -18.73 -22.90 -4.34
N ALA A 313 -19.77 -22.11 -4.07
CA ALA A 313 -19.69 -20.96 -3.16
C ALA A 313 -19.36 -21.43 -1.74
N PHE A 314 -19.97 -22.51 -1.27
CA PHE A 314 -19.68 -23.12 0.02
C PHE A 314 -18.24 -23.65 0.09
N ALA A 315 -17.76 -24.34 -0.95
CA ALA A 315 -16.37 -24.79 -1.04
C ALA A 315 -15.36 -23.63 -1.12
N ALA A 316 -15.73 -22.50 -1.74
CA ALA A 316 -14.90 -21.30 -1.76
C ALA A 316 -14.88 -20.59 -0.39
N LEU A 317 -16.01 -20.56 0.32
CA LEU A 317 -16.17 -19.91 1.63
C LEU A 317 -15.60 -20.74 2.79
N PHE A 318 -15.77 -22.06 2.75
CA PHE A 318 -15.50 -23.00 3.84
C PHE A 318 -14.54 -24.15 3.48
N GLY A 319 -14.13 -24.26 2.22
CA GLY A 319 -13.18 -25.29 1.77
C GLY A 319 -11.72 -24.87 1.94
N PRO A 320 -10.77 -25.57 1.29
CA PRO A 320 -9.32 -25.42 1.50
C PRO A 320 -8.75 -24.05 1.13
N PHE A 321 -9.58 -23.16 0.58
CA PHE A 321 -9.23 -21.78 0.23
C PHE A 321 -9.38 -20.79 1.42
N GLY A 322 -9.89 -21.23 2.58
CA GLY A 322 -9.76 -20.50 3.87
C GLY A 322 -10.43 -19.12 3.97
N PHE A 323 -11.25 -18.72 2.99
CA PHE A 323 -11.67 -17.33 2.76
C PHE A 323 -12.40 -16.68 3.94
N ARG A 324 -13.29 -17.40 4.64
CA ARG A 324 -14.02 -16.85 5.80
C ARG A 324 -13.07 -16.33 6.89
N SER A 325 -11.98 -17.05 7.15
CA SER A 325 -11.00 -16.70 8.19
C SER A 325 -10.13 -15.49 7.80
N SER A 326 -9.75 -15.36 6.53
CA SER A 326 -9.01 -14.21 6.01
C SER A 326 -9.91 -12.97 5.85
N PHE A 327 -11.17 -13.13 5.43
CA PHE A 327 -12.13 -12.04 5.29
C PHE A 327 -12.56 -11.47 6.65
N SER A 328 -12.83 -12.31 7.67
CA SER A 328 -13.23 -11.82 9.00
C SER A 328 -12.11 -11.05 9.71
N LYS A 329 -10.84 -11.41 9.49
CA LYS A 329 -9.68 -10.70 10.06
C LYS A 329 -9.47 -9.31 9.44
N VAL A 330 -9.82 -9.12 8.16
CA VAL A 330 -9.61 -7.85 7.43
C VAL A 330 -10.86 -6.96 7.43
N ALA A 331 -12.07 -7.54 7.36
CA ALA A 331 -13.32 -6.80 7.26
C ALA A 331 -13.71 -6.06 8.55
N GLY A 332 -13.23 -6.50 9.71
CA GLY A 332 -13.52 -5.89 11.02
C GLY A 332 -12.49 -4.86 11.50
N SER A 333 -11.46 -4.58 10.72
CA SER A 333 -10.40 -3.63 11.12
C SER A 333 -10.91 -2.19 11.02
N ASN A 334 -11.02 -1.53 12.19
CA ASN A 334 -11.22 -0.09 12.36
C ASN A 334 -9.89 0.64 12.62
N THR A 335 -8.77 0.08 12.13
CA THR A 335 -7.40 0.53 12.47
C THR A 335 -7.08 1.94 11.94
N TYR A 336 -8.01 2.54 11.22
CA TYR A 336 -7.87 3.73 10.40
C TYR A 336 -9.21 4.47 10.42
N GLY A 337 -9.27 5.79 10.69
CA GLY A 337 -10.56 6.49 10.70
C GLY A 337 -11.17 6.69 9.30
N PRO A 338 -12.39 7.25 9.22
CA PRO A 338 -13.23 7.16 8.03
C PRO A 338 -12.74 8.06 6.88
N VAL A 339 -12.76 7.53 5.65
CA VAL A 339 -12.56 8.31 4.42
C VAL A 339 -13.87 8.97 4.02
N SER A 340 -13.84 10.25 3.66
CA SER A 340 -15.05 10.93 3.20
C SER A 340 -15.48 10.38 1.84
N PRO A 341 -16.77 10.02 1.63
CA PRO A 341 -17.27 9.61 0.32
C PRO A 341 -17.10 10.67 -0.78
N LEU A 342 -16.97 11.95 -0.39
CA LEU A 342 -16.74 13.04 -1.32
C LEU A 342 -15.37 12.95 -2.01
N GLU A 343 -14.38 12.31 -1.37
CA GLU A 343 -13.04 12.10 -1.93
C GLU A 343 -13.10 11.26 -3.21
N ALA A 344 -14.04 10.32 -3.30
CA ALA A 344 -14.26 9.49 -4.49
C ALA A 344 -14.73 10.29 -5.71
N LEU A 345 -15.24 11.51 -5.51
CA LEU A 345 -15.67 12.39 -6.60
C LEU A 345 -14.50 13.18 -7.22
N GLY A 346 -13.31 13.11 -6.62
CA GLY A 346 -12.06 13.59 -7.21
C GLY A 346 -11.63 15.00 -6.82
N ILE A 347 -12.43 15.78 -6.08
CA ILE A 347 -12.05 17.12 -5.59
C ILE A 347 -11.94 17.09 -4.07
N TRP A 348 -10.70 17.13 -3.60
CA TRP A 348 -10.36 17.16 -2.19
C TRP A 348 -9.01 17.86 -2.02
N PRO A 349 -9.00 19.19 -1.81
CA PRO A 349 -7.78 20.01 -1.86
C PRO A 349 -6.93 19.86 -0.59
N THR A 350 -6.41 18.66 -0.35
CA THR A 350 -5.42 18.36 0.69
C THR A 350 -4.53 17.22 0.20
N SER A 351 -3.26 17.24 0.60
CA SER A 351 -2.37 16.10 0.40
C SER A 351 -2.54 15.04 1.50
N ASN A 352 -3.33 15.34 2.52
CA ASN A 352 -3.54 14.46 3.65
C ASN A 352 -4.69 13.48 3.37
N TYR A 353 -4.47 12.61 2.39
CA TYR A 353 -5.34 11.47 2.03
C TYR A 353 -5.24 10.30 3.02
N ARG A 354 -4.52 10.53 4.12
CA ARG A 354 -4.25 9.54 5.15
C ARG A 354 -5.54 9.30 5.93
N LEU A 355 -5.76 8.06 6.31
CA LEU A 355 -6.88 7.71 7.17
C LEU A 355 -6.72 8.44 8.50
N ASP A 356 -7.73 9.21 8.91
CA ASP A 356 -7.77 10.07 10.11
C ASP A 356 -6.63 11.09 10.27
N ALA A 357 -6.28 11.75 9.18
CA ALA A 357 -5.26 12.78 9.22
C ALA A 357 -5.77 14.09 9.85
N ALA A 358 -5.04 14.63 10.82
CA ALA A 358 -5.34 15.94 11.40
C ALA A 358 -5.38 17.04 10.31
N GLY A 359 -6.44 17.83 10.31
CA GLY A 359 -6.69 18.88 9.30
C GLY A 359 -7.40 18.33 8.05
N GLY A 360 -8.72 18.47 8.00
CA GLY A 360 -9.51 18.14 6.80
C GLY A 360 -9.26 19.11 5.65
N ALA A 361 -9.71 18.74 4.44
CA ALA A 361 -9.59 19.61 3.27
C ALA A 361 -10.15 21.02 3.55
N GLN A 362 -9.34 22.04 3.27
CA GLN A 362 -9.82 23.42 3.30
C GLN A 362 -10.97 23.56 2.30
N LEU A 363 -12.02 24.29 2.69
CA LEU A 363 -13.22 24.48 1.85
C LEU A 363 -13.91 23.16 1.43
N ARG A 364 -13.85 22.10 2.25
CA ARG A 364 -14.50 20.79 1.97
C ARG A 364 -15.94 20.90 1.46
N GLY A 365 -16.72 21.85 1.98
CA GLY A 365 -18.10 22.09 1.57
C GLY A 365 -18.23 22.60 0.14
N LEU A 366 -17.37 23.54 -0.27
CA LEU A 366 -17.33 24.07 -1.63
C LEU A 366 -16.84 23.00 -2.62
N ALA A 367 -15.74 22.32 -2.29
CA ALA A 367 -15.20 21.21 -3.08
C ALA A 367 -16.26 20.12 -3.30
N GLY A 368 -16.93 19.69 -2.23
CA GLY A 368 -18.01 18.72 -2.27
C GLY A 368 -19.20 19.20 -3.12
N THR A 369 -19.58 20.48 -3.00
CA THR A 369 -20.69 21.05 -3.79
C THR A 369 -20.37 21.03 -5.28
N ILE A 370 -19.17 21.46 -5.68
CA ILE A 370 -18.72 21.42 -7.08
C ILE A 370 -18.74 19.98 -7.59
N ALA A 371 -18.20 19.05 -6.80
CA ALA A 371 -18.11 17.64 -7.19
C ALA A 371 -19.49 16.99 -7.34
N ILE A 372 -20.41 17.22 -6.39
CA ILE A 372 -21.79 16.73 -6.46
C ILE A 372 -22.53 17.34 -7.66
N LEU A 373 -22.42 18.65 -7.89
CA LEU A 373 -23.05 19.31 -9.02
C LEU A 373 -22.56 18.73 -10.35
N ALA A 374 -21.23 18.55 -10.51
CA ALA A 374 -20.63 17.92 -11.68
C ALA A 374 -21.13 16.49 -11.88
N LEU A 375 -21.25 15.71 -10.79
CA LEU A 375 -21.77 14.35 -10.84
C LEU A 375 -23.23 14.31 -11.26
N LEU A 376 -24.10 15.11 -10.64
CA LEU A 376 -25.54 15.15 -10.94
C LEU A 376 -25.79 15.55 -12.40
N VAL A 377 -25.11 16.60 -12.86
CA VAL A 377 -25.13 17.04 -14.25
C VAL A 377 -24.63 15.94 -15.18
N GLY A 378 -23.54 15.25 -14.79
CA GLY A 378 -22.98 14.16 -15.56
C GLY A 378 -23.95 12.99 -15.71
N VAL A 379 -24.51 12.51 -14.59
CA VAL A 379 -25.55 11.46 -14.58
C VAL A 379 -26.73 11.85 -15.47
N GLY A 380 -27.23 13.09 -15.34
CA GLY A 380 -28.29 13.61 -16.19
C GLY A 380 -27.95 13.55 -17.68
N TRP A 381 -26.72 13.91 -18.06
CA TRP A 381 -26.23 13.82 -19.44
C TRP A 381 -26.18 12.38 -19.96
N TRP A 382 -25.66 11.43 -19.17
CA TRP A 382 -25.57 10.01 -19.57
C TRP A 382 -26.95 9.37 -19.71
N VAL A 383 -27.86 9.68 -18.78
CA VAL A 383 -29.27 9.23 -18.81
C VAL A 383 -29.98 9.78 -20.04
N TRP A 384 -29.80 11.07 -20.33
CA TRP A 384 -30.38 11.71 -21.51
C TRP A 384 -29.88 11.08 -22.81
N ARG A 385 -28.59 10.75 -22.89
CA ARG A 385 -27.97 10.03 -24.02
C ARG A 385 -28.33 8.54 -24.09
N ARG A 386 -29.11 8.02 -23.12
CA ARG A 386 -29.48 6.59 -22.97
C ARG A 386 -28.28 5.64 -22.87
N GLN A 387 -27.14 6.15 -22.42
CA GLN A 387 -25.91 5.38 -22.21
C GLN A 387 -25.81 5.00 -20.72
N LEU A 388 -26.66 4.05 -20.29
CA LEU A 388 -26.87 3.80 -18.87
C LEU A 388 -25.82 2.89 -18.20
N ALA A 389 -24.99 2.18 -18.96
CA ALA A 389 -24.07 1.18 -18.41
C ALA A 389 -23.09 1.77 -17.38
N VAL A 390 -22.47 2.92 -17.68
CA VAL A 390 -21.49 3.56 -16.78
C VAL A 390 -22.17 4.15 -15.52
N PRO A 391 -23.28 4.91 -15.60
CA PRO A 391 -24.02 5.34 -14.41
C PRO A 391 -24.55 4.18 -13.55
N ILE A 392 -24.97 3.07 -14.16
CA ILE A 392 -25.41 1.88 -13.42
C ILE A 392 -24.23 1.23 -12.70
N ALA A 393 -23.07 1.17 -13.34
CA ALA A 393 -21.86 0.66 -12.70
C ALA A 393 -21.46 1.50 -11.47
N LEU A 394 -21.55 2.83 -11.60
CA LEU A 394 -21.37 3.76 -10.49
C LEU A 394 -22.39 3.50 -9.37
N GLY A 395 -23.68 3.38 -9.71
CA GLY A 395 -24.74 3.09 -8.74
C GLY A 395 -24.56 1.74 -8.04
N GLY A 396 -24.12 0.70 -8.76
CA GLY A 396 -23.79 -0.60 -8.18
C GLY A 396 -22.62 -0.53 -7.19
N SER A 397 -21.59 0.25 -7.52
CA SER A 397 -20.46 0.50 -6.62
C SER A 397 -20.90 1.27 -5.37
N ALA A 398 -21.77 2.27 -5.52
CA ALA A 398 -22.33 3.02 -4.40
C ALA A 398 -23.21 2.14 -3.49
N ILE A 399 -23.99 1.20 -4.06
CA ILE A 399 -24.77 0.23 -3.28
C ILE A 399 -23.85 -0.66 -2.43
N LEU A 400 -22.75 -1.16 -3.00
CA LEU A 400 -21.78 -1.98 -2.25
C LEU A 400 -21.13 -1.20 -1.11
N TYR A 401 -20.75 0.06 -1.36
CA TYR A 401 -20.26 0.95 -0.30
C TYR A 401 -21.31 1.13 0.81
N LEU A 402 -22.55 1.50 0.47
CA LEU A 402 -23.62 1.70 1.45
C LEU A 402 -23.96 0.41 2.22
N ALA A 403 -23.91 -0.74 1.56
CA ALA A 403 -24.12 -2.04 2.19
C ALA A 403 -22.98 -2.43 3.14
N SER A 404 -21.78 -1.88 2.96
CA SER A 404 -20.63 -2.11 3.83
C SER A 404 -20.66 -1.30 5.13
N LEU A 405 -21.31 -0.12 5.13
CA LEU A 405 -21.40 0.78 6.29
C LEU A 405 -21.77 0.12 7.63
N PRO A 406 -22.79 -0.76 7.72
CA PRO A 406 -23.21 -1.33 9.00
C PRO A 406 -22.32 -2.49 9.50
N SER A 407 -21.39 -3.01 8.69
CA SER A 407 -20.76 -4.32 8.95
C SER A 407 -19.27 -4.40 8.65
N SER A 408 -18.70 -3.41 7.97
CA SER A 408 -17.29 -3.39 7.57
C SER A 408 -16.58 -2.21 8.24
N GLY A 409 -15.34 -2.40 8.65
CA GLY A 409 -14.53 -1.33 9.22
C GLY A 409 -14.09 -0.29 8.18
N ASP A 410 -13.72 0.88 8.67
CA ASP A 410 -13.38 2.08 7.87
C ASP A 410 -12.33 1.80 6.78
N TYR A 411 -11.36 0.92 7.06
CA TYR A 411 -10.36 0.47 6.08
C TYR A 411 -11.00 -0.22 4.85
N SER A 412 -11.96 -1.11 5.07
CA SER A 412 -12.68 -1.81 3.99
C SER A 412 -13.61 -0.86 3.23
N GLN A 413 -14.22 0.09 3.93
CA GLN A 413 -15.07 1.12 3.31
C GLN A 413 -14.25 2.03 2.38
N ALA A 414 -13.03 2.42 2.78
CA ALA A 414 -12.11 3.19 1.96
C ALA A 414 -11.78 2.48 0.62
N LYS A 415 -11.56 1.15 0.66
CA LYS A 415 -11.34 0.34 -0.56
C LYS A 415 -12.53 0.40 -1.52
N ALA A 416 -13.76 0.37 -1.01
CA ALA A 416 -14.94 0.49 -1.87
C ALA A 416 -15.02 1.86 -2.56
N LEU A 417 -14.59 2.94 -1.89
CA LEU A 417 -14.58 4.29 -2.44
C LEU A 417 -13.55 4.46 -3.58
N ILE A 418 -12.32 3.93 -3.43
CA ILE A 418 -11.32 3.98 -4.52
C ILE A 418 -11.78 3.19 -5.76
N ILE A 419 -12.38 2.01 -5.58
CA ILE A 419 -12.88 1.21 -6.71
C ILE A 419 -13.92 1.99 -7.52
N MET A 420 -14.73 2.82 -6.85
CA MET A 420 -15.74 3.68 -7.46
C MET A 420 -15.16 4.92 -8.15
N ALA A 421 -13.99 5.42 -7.74
CA ALA A 421 -13.51 6.76 -8.09
C ALA A 421 -13.27 6.98 -9.60
N PRO A 422 -12.63 6.07 -10.37
CA PRO A 422 -12.50 6.23 -11.82
C PRO A 422 -13.85 6.29 -12.55
N LEU A 423 -14.85 5.53 -12.09
CA LEU A 423 -16.21 5.59 -12.65
C LEU A 423 -16.88 6.94 -12.35
N ALA A 424 -16.79 7.42 -11.11
CA ALA A 424 -17.35 8.71 -10.73
C ALA A 424 -16.72 9.86 -11.54
N MET A 425 -15.39 9.84 -11.68
CA MET A 425 -14.65 10.78 -12.51
C MET A 425 -15.06 10.70 -13.98
N LEU A 426 -15.22 9.50 -14.55
CA LEU A 426 -15.67 9.35 -15.94
C LEU A 426 -17.09 9.88 -16.15
N VAL A 427 -18.00 9.63 -15.21
CA VAL A 427 -19.38 10.13 -15.25
C VAL A 427 -19.41 11.65 -15.25
N ALA A 428 -18.58 12.30 -14.43
CA ALA A 428 -18.50 13.75 -14.34
C ALA A 428 -17.75 14.39 -15.52
N VAL A 429 -16.56 13.88 -15.90
CA VAL A 429 -15.64 14.58 -16.81
C VAL A 429 -16.05 14.49 -18.27
N LYS A 430 -16.58 13.34 -18.74
CA LYS A 430 -16.94 13.18 -20.16
C LYS A 430 -17.98 14.23 -20.59
N PRO A 431 -19.07 14.44 -19.86
CA PRO A 431 -20.04 15.49 -20.15
C PRO A 431 -19.40 16.87 -20.13
N LEU A 432 -18.65 17.22 -19.07
CA LEU A 432 -18.05 18.56 -18.92
C LEU A 432 -17.11 18.92 -20.07
N LEU A 433 -16.39 17.95 -20.61
CA LEU A 433 -15.50 18.12 -21.76
C LEU A 433 -16.24 18.10 -23.11
N ALA A 434 -17.39 17.43 -23.20
CA ALA A 434 -18.26 17.48 -24.37
C ALA A 434 -18.92 18.87 -24.46
N GLU A 435 -18.81 19.55 -25.60
CA GLU A 435 -19.42 20.88 -25.77
C GLU A 435 -20.94 20.81 -25.55
N LEU A 436 -21.49 21.74 -24.75
CA LEU A 436 -22.88 21.77 -24.31
C LEU A 436 -23.86 21.85 -25.51
N HIS A 437 -24.41 20.70 -25.91
CA HIS A 437 -25.55 20.60 -26.81
C HIS A 437 -26.74 20.01 -26.04
N TRP A 438 -27.40 20.84 -25.23
CA TRP A 438 -28.59 20.47 -24.47
C TRP A 438 -29.87 20.60 -25.33
N PRO A 439 -30.85 19.68 -25.23
CA PRO A 439 -31.95 19.52 -26.20
C PRO A 439 -33.13 20.52 -26.09
N PHE A 440 -33.07 21.59 -25.30
CA PHE A 440 -34.21 22.52 -25.24
C PHE A 440 -34.39 23.41 -26.48
N GLY A 441 -33.56 23.23 -27.53
CA GLY A 441 -33.83 23.77 -28.86
C GLY A 441 -34.55 22.73 -29.71
N LYS A 442 -35.84 22.96 -30.02
CA LYS A 442 -36.57 22.18 -31.03
C LYS A 442 -35.78 22.14 -32.34
N SER A 443 -35.70 20.94 -32.93
CA SER A 443 -35.13 20.68 -34.24
C SER A 443 -35.72 21.61 -35.30
N GLY A 444 -34.90 22.47 -35.91
CA GLY A 444 -35.30 23.20 -37.11
C GLY A 444 -34.67 24.58 -37.31
N GLU A 445 -34.25 25.28 -36.25
CA GLU A 445 -33.75 26.64 -36.40
C GLU A 445 -32.28 26.81 -35.97
N ARG A 446 -31.55 27.54 -36.82
CA ARG A 446 -30.18 28.06 -36.70
C ARG A 446 -29.64 28.08 -35.26
N ARG A 447 -28.42 27.52 -35.09
CA ARG A 447 -27.48 27.80 -33.97
C ARG A 447 -28.22 28.28 -32.72
N SER A 448 -28.86 27.37 -31.98
CA SER A 448 -29.56 27.76 -30.76
C SER A 448 -28.57 28.54 -29.89
N ARG A 449 -28.86 29.83 -29.72
CA ARG A 449 -28.25 30.68 -28.71
C ARG A 449 -28.77 30.15 -27.39
N GLY A 450 -28.23 29.02 -26.91
CA GLY A 450 -28.40 28.64 -25.51
C GLY A 450 -28.08 29.86 -24.66
N ALA A 451 -28.95 30.20 -23.71
CA ALA A 451 -28.83 31.42 -22.91
C ALA A 451 -27.36 31.56 -22.45
N PRO A 452 -26.67 32.67 -22.75
CA PRO A 452 -25.23 32.81 -22.53
C PRO A 452 -24.83 32.45 -21.09
N LEU A 453 -25.72 32.73 -20.13
CA LEU A 453 -25.57 32.36 -18.72
C LEU A 453 -25.41 30.85 -18.46
N LEU A 454 -26.15 29.98 -19.16
CA LEU A 454 -26.03 28.52 -19.00
C LEU A 454 -24.70 27.99 -19.56
N ARG A 455 -24.22 28.58 -20.66
CA ARG A 455 -22.91 28.24 -21.23
C ARG A 455 -21.78 28.69 -20.31
N VAL A 456 -21.90 29.89 -19.73
CA VAL A 456 -20.95 30.39 -18.73
C VAL A 456 -20.96 29.51 -17.49
N GLY A 457 -22.14 29.20 -16.93
CA GLY A 457 -22.26 28.32 -15.76
C GLY A 457 -21.65 26.92 -16.00
N TRP A 458 -21.87 26.35 -17.19
CA TRP A 458 -21.23 25.09 -17.58
C TRP A 458 -19.71 25.20 -17.67
N ALA A 459 -19.20 26.25 -18.33
CA ALA A 459 -17.76 26.46 -18.46
C ALA A 459 -17.10 26.67 -17.09
N VAL A 460 -17.75 27.43 -16.20
CA VAL A 460 -17.32 27.63 -14.81
C VAL A 460 -17.30 26.31 -14.06
N LEU A 461 -18.36 25.50 -14.12
CA LEU A 461 -18.40 24.19 -13.48
C LEU A 461 -17.31 23.26 -14.03
N ALA A 462 -17.11 23.23 -15.35
CA ALA A 462 -16.09 22.41 -16.00
C ALA A 462 -14.68 22.80 -15.57
N VAL A 463 -14.37 24.10 -15.54
CA VAL A 463 -13.07 24.62 -15.10
C VAL A 463 -12.86 24.38 -13.60
N ALA A 464 -13.85 24.69 -12.77
CA ALA A 464 -13.78 24.48 -11.33
C ALA A 464 -13.61 23.00 -10.98
N PHE A 465 -14.36 22.11 -11.63
CA PHE A 465 -14.26 20.68 -11.39
C PHE A 465 -12.93 20.11 -11.87
N CYS A 466 -12.54 20.38 -13.13
CA CYS A 466 -11.30 19.85 -13.68
C CYS A 466 -10.07 20.43 -13.00
N GLY A 467 -10.05 21.74 -12.73
CA GLY A 467 -8.97 22.40 -12.01
C GLY A 467 -8.86 21.91 -10.58
N GLY A 468 -10.00 21.77 -9.87
CA GLY A 468 -10.05 21.20 -8.54
C GLY A 468 -9.55 19.75 -8.49
N ALA A 469 -9.93 18.92 -9.47
CA ALA A 469 -9.47 17.55 -9.56
C ALA A 469 -7.97 17.44 -9.84
N VAL A 470 -7.44 18.23 -10.79
CA VAL A 470 -5.99 18.29 -11.07
C VAL A 470 -5.23 18.72 -9.82
N TYR A 471 -5.67 19.79 -9.15
CA TYR A 471 -5.03 20.31 -7.95
C TYR A 471 -5.04 19.28 -6.81
N SER A 472 -6.18 18.63 -6.58
CA SER A 472 -6.33 17.62 -5.53
C SER A 472 -5.40 16.43 -5.76
N SER A 473 -5.39 15.86 -6.97
CA SER A 473 -4.47 14.76 -7.31
C SER A 473 -3.00 15.19 -7.26
N PHE A 474 -2.69 16.43 -7.64
CA PHE A 474 -1.33 16.97 -7.57
C PHE A 474 -0.82 17.05 -6.12
N LEU A 475 -1.61 17.56 -5.18
CA LEU A 475 -1.22 17.66 -3.77
C LEU A 475 -0.83 16.30 -3.19
N VAL A 476 -1.63 15.27 -3.51
CA VAL A 476 -1.37 13.88 -3.11
C VAL A 476 -0.04 13.38 -3.67
N LEU A 477 0.19 13.53 -4.98
CA LEU A 477 1.41 13.05 -5.63
C LEU A 477 2.65 13.84 -5.21
N ARG A 478 2.50 15.14 -4.91
CA ARG A 478 3.57 16.00 -4.40
C ARG A 478 4.11 15.49 -3.06
N ASP A 479 3.21 15.15 -2.14
CA ASP A 479 3.58 14.76 -0.77
C ASP A 479 3.65 13.25 -0.54
N ALA A 480 3.51 12.47 -1.62
CA ALA A 480 3.61 11.02 -1.59
C ALA A 480 4.96 10.58 -1.00
N PRO A 481 4.98 9.69 0.02
CA PRO A 481 6.21 9.24 0.62
C PRO A 481 6.97 8.32 -0.35
N VAL A 482 8.24 8.66 -0.58
CA VAL A 482 9.19 7.86 -1.36
C VAL A 482 10.29 7.40 -0.42
N ALA A 483 10.50 6.09 -0.35
CA ALA A 483 11.49 5.48 0.53
C ALA A 483 12.89 6.11 0.35
N PRO A 484 13.55 6.55 1.44
CA PRO A 484 14.97 6.86 1.38
C PRO A 484 15.78 5.59 1.14
N GLY A 485 16.97 5.71 0.53
CA GLY A 485 17.90 4.57 0.43
C GLY A 485 18.58 4.19 1.75
N GLY A 486 18.37 4.97 2.82
CA GLY A 486 19.14 5.01 4.07
C GLY A 486 19.52 3.65 4.66
N HIS A 487 18.69 3.12 5.55
CA HIS A 487 18.98 1.88 6.29
C HIS A 487 18.96 0.62 5.43
N GLY A 488 18.16 0.58 4.36
CA GLY A 488 18.07 -0.59 3.47
C GLY A 488 19.39 -0.98 2.82
N ALA A 489 20.17 -0.01 2.32
CA ALA A 489 21.50 -0.27 1.76
C ALA A 489 22.48 -0.88 2.80
N GLN A 490 22.29 -0.58 4.08
CA GLN A 490 23.10 -1.15 5.16
C GLN A 490 22.71 -2.59 5.46
N LEU A 491 21.41 -2.92 5.44
CA LEU A 491 20.95 -4.31 5.57
C LEU A 491 21.47 -5.16 4.41
N GLN A 492 21.41 -4.66 3.17
CA GLN A 492 21.94 -5.33 1.98
C GLN A 492 23.44 -5.69 2.10
N ALA A 493 24.22 -4.91 2.85
CA ALA A 493 25.65 -5.17 3.05
C ALA A 493 25.92 -6.49 3.81
N PHE A 494 24.92 -7.04 4.52
CA PHE A 494 25.03 -8.33 5.19
C PHE A 494 24.72 -9.53 4.29
N LEU A 495 24.06 -9.32 3.14
CA LEU A 495 23.65 -10.40 2.23
C LEU A 495 24.78 -11.39 1.86
N PRO A 496 26.02 -10.97 1.58
CA PRO A 496 27.12 -11.91 1.31
C PRO A 496 27.37 -12.94 2.42
N ILE A 497 26.97 -12.65 3.65
CA ILE A 497 27.14 -13.52 4.83
C ILE A 497 25.91 -14.38 5.07
N VAL A 498 24.71 -13.80 4.90
CA VAL A 498 23.43 -14.39 5.33
C VAL A 498 22.58 -14.95 4.19
N HIS A 499 23.02 -14.85 2.94
CA HIS A 499 22.30 -15.39 1.80
C HIS A 499 21.97 -16.89 1.98
N GLY A 500 20.69 -17.24 1.81
CA GLY A 500 20.14 -18.58 2.01
C GLY A 500 20.16 -19.07 3.46
N LYS A 501 20.44 -18.20 4.44
CA LYS A 501 20.47 -18.55 5.86
C LYS A 501 19.31 -17.90 6.63
N PRO A 502 18.82 -18.51 7.71
CA PRO A 502 17.83 -17.90 8.58
C PRO A 502 18.39 -16.70 9.33
N VAL A 503 17.69 -15.56 9.27
CA VAL A 503 18.08 -14.31 9.93
C VAL A 503 16.88 -13.72 10.63
N LEU A 504 17.02 -13.44 11.93
CA LEU A 504 16.05 -12.66 12.67
C LEU A 504 16.41 -11.17 12.60
N TYR A 505 15.52 -10.34 12.07
CA TYR A 505 15.66 -8.89 12.14
C TYR A 505 14.94 -8.34 13.37
N ALA A 506 15.69 -7.84 14.34
CA ALA A 506 15.19 -7.22 15.56
C ALA A 506 14.90 -5.73 15.33
N GLY A 507 13.80 -5.44 14.63
CA GLY A 507 13.34 -4.09 14.34
C GLY A 507 11.92 -4.08 13.77
N GLN A 508 11.26 -2.92 13.79
CA GLN A 508 9.86 -2.80 13.37
C GLN A 508 9.65 -2.56 11.86
N ASP A 509 10.69 -2.68 11.05
CA ASP A 509 10.59 -2.38 9.62
C ASP A 509 10.00 -3.55 8.81
N ARG A 510 8.86 -3.29 8.15
CA ARG A 510 8.21 -4.27 7.26
C ARG A 510 8.97 -4.48 5.95
N TYR A 511 9.89 -3.58 5.61
CA TYR A 511 10.70 -3.67 4.39
C TYR A 511 12.04 -4.37 4.62
N ALA A 512 12.42 -4.69 5.86
CA ALA A 512 13.68 -5.37 6.15
C ALA A 512 13.85 -6.70 5.40
N ALA A 513 12.78 -7.50 5.27
CA ALA A 513 12.79 -8.73 4.46
C ALA A 513 13.04 -8.46 2.97
N TYR A 514 12.59 -7.30 2.46
CA TYR A 514 12.90 -6.86 1.09
C TYR A 514 14.34 -6.34 0.95
N GLU A 515 14.87 -5.67 1.96
CA GLU A 515 16.27 -5.23 1.94
C GLU A 515 17.24 -6.42 2.10
N LEU A 516 16.76 -7.53 2.64
CA LEU A 516 17.48 -8.79 2.79
C LEU A 516 17.02 -9.88 1.80
N LEU A 517 16.50 -9.50 0.62
CA LEU A 517 16.10 -10.47 -0.42
C LEU A 517 17.22 -11.47 -0.72
N GLY A 518 16.88 -12.76 -0.63
CA GLY A 518 17.81 -13.87 -0.76
C GLY A 518 18.30 -14.46 0.56
N ALA A 519 18.05 -13.80 1.71
CA ALA A 519 18.15 -14.42 3.03
C ALA A 519 16.78 -14.93 3.51
N ASP A 520 16.77 -15.94 4.36
CA ASP A 520 15.55 -16.45 4.98
C ASP A 520 15.21 -15.57 6.20
N THR A 521 14.57 -14.43 5.91
CA THR A 521 14.42 -13.34 6.88
C THR A 521 13.12 -13.48 7.67
N HIS A 522 13.25 -13.47 8.99
CA HIS A 522 12.17 -13.51 9.98
C HIS A 522 12.03 -12.14 10.65
N VAL A 523 10.79 -11.67 10.81
CA VAL A 523 10.49 -10.31 11.29
C VAL A 523 9.41 -10.29 12.39
N PRO A 524 9.53 -9.40 13.40
CA PRO A 524 8.61 -9.30 14.55
C PRO A 524 7.36 -8.47 14.21
N LEU A 525 6.59 -8.88 13.21
CA LEU A 525 5.41 -8.12 12.75
C LEU A 525 4.11 -8.63 13.37
N VAL A 526 3.45 -7.77 14.14
CA VAL A 526 2.18 -8.10 14.82
C VAL A 526 1.03 -8.33 13.83
N GLU A 527 0.92 -7.52 12.78
CA GLU A 527 -0.15 -7.68 11.78
C GLU A 527 0.06 -8.86 10.85
N PHE A 528 1.31 -9.32 10.75
CA PHE A 528 1.74 -10.42 9.89
C PHE A 528 2.60 -11.36 10.72
N PRO A 529 1.97 -12.13 11.64
CA PRO A 529 2.71 -12.96 12.57
C PRO A 529 3.46 -14.03 11.80
N ASP A 530 4.78 -14.00 11.94
CA ASP A 530 5.63 -15.11 11.54
C ASP A 530 5.48 -16.19 12.63
N PRO A 531 4.97 -17.41 12.32
CA PRO A 531 4.80 -18.47 13.31
C PRO A 531 6.12 -18.89 13.97
N GLU A 532 7.22 -18.52 13.34
CA GLU A 532 8.57 -18.81 13.74
C GLU A 532 9.19 -17.72 14.65
N VAL A 533 8.47 -16.61 14.87
CA VAL A 533 8.87 -15.49 15.71
C VAL A 533 7.83 -15.26 16.81
N SER A 534 8.26 -15.36 18.06
CA SER A 534 7.38 -15.16 19.21
C SER A 534 7.95 -14.11 20.17
N PRO A 535 7.12 -13.15 20.63
CA PRO A 535 7.56 -12.13 21.56
C PRO A 535 7.89 -12.72 22.93
N ASN A 536 8.74 -12.04 23.68
CA ASN A 536 8.87 -12.22 25.11
C ASN A 536 7.61 -11.64 25.79
N PRO A 537 6.86 -12.41 26.61
CA PRO A 537 5.69 -11.89 27.33
C PRO A 537 5.99 -10.70 28.25
N GLU A 538 7.23 -10.60 28.74
CA GLU A 538 7.67 -9.50 29.62
C GLU A 538 7.98 -8.21 28.84
N LYS A 539 8.27 -8.33 27.53
CA LYS A 539 8.53 -7.22 26.61
C LYS A 539 7.87 -7.49 25.24
N PRO A 540 6.53 -7.37 25.16
CA PRO A 540 5.81 -7.67 23.93
C PRO A 540 6.11 -6.62 22.85
N PHE A 541 6.02 -7.03 21.58
CA PHE A 541 6.19 -6.13 20.42
C PHE A 541 5.15 -5.00 20.38
N ASP A 542 3.99 -5.23 20.99
CA ASP A 542 2.85 -4.34 21.10
C ASP A 542 2.30 -4.46 22.52
N THR A 543 2.27 -3.35 23.24
CA THR A 543 1.81 -3.29 24.64
C THR A 543 0.30 -3.08 24.75
N GLY A 544 -0.40 -2.85 23.63
CA GLY A 544 -1.80 -2.42 23.62
C GLY A 544 -2.00 -0.91 23.76
N ASP A 545 -0.95 -0.17 24.16
CA ASP A 545 -0.91 1.32 24.21
C ASP A 545 0.28 1.94 23.42
N ALA A 546 1.26 1.13 22.99
CA ALA A 546 2.38 1.56 22.16
C ALA A 546 3.05 0.37 21.45
N TYR A 547 3.78 0.67 20.36
CA TYR A 547 4.69 -0.29 19.74
C TYR A 547 6.08 -0.17 20.36
N SER A 548 6.59 -1.26 20.94
CA SER A 548 7.88 -1.30 21.65
C SER A 548 9.06 -1.35 20.68
N PRO A 549 10.09 -0.49 20.81
CA PRO A 549 11.36 -0.70 20.13
C PRO A 549 11.82 -2.16 20.31
N ILE A 550 12.30 -2.77 19.22
CA ILE A 550 12.58 -4.21 19.22
C ILE A 550 14.07 -4.45 19.37
N ASP A 551 14.41 -5.33 20.30
CA ASP A 551 15.78 -5.69 20.66
C ASP A 551 15.87 -7.17 21.05
N PHE A 552 17.00 -7.60 21.61
CA PHE A 552 17.18 -9.00 22.02
C PHE A 552 16.16 -9.47 23.06
N ASP A 553 15.76 -8.61 23.99
CA ASP A 553 14.89 -8.97 25.11
C ASP A 553 13.41 -8.98 24.74
N SER A 554 13.11 -8.47 23.55
CA SER A 554 11.78 -8.53 22.93
C SER A 554 11.41 -9.95 22.47
N PHE A 555 12.36 -10.89 22.37
CA PHE A 555 12.12 -12.24 21.86
C PHE A 555 12.18 -13.30 22.94
N ASN A 556 11.29 -14.30 22.87
CA ASN A 556 11.37 -15.42 23.78
C ASN A 556 12.58 -16.33 23.48
N HIS A 557 12.94 -17.17 24.46
CA HIS A 557 14.03 -18.13 24.32
C HIS A 557 13.92 -19.00 23.05
N GLY A 558 12.71 -19.49 22.73
CA GLY A 558 12.49 -20.35 21.57
C GLY A 558 12.89 -19.68 20.25
N THR A 559 12.55 -18.40 20.08
CA THR A 559 12.86 -17.59 18.89
C THR A 559 14.36 -17.31 18.77
N LEU A 560 15.02 -16.97 19.86
CA LEU A 560 16.47 -16.76 19.86
C LEU A 560 17.25 -18.06 19.66
N GLU A 561 16.77 -19.18 20.22
CA GLU A 561 17.43 -20.48 20.09
C GLU A 561 17.33 -21.04 18.66
N ARG A 562 16.28 -20.74 17.90
CA ARG A 562 16.18 -21.15 16.49
C ARG A 562 16.90 -20.22 15.51
N SER A 563 17.27 -19.01 15.92
CA SER A 563 17.85 -17.98 15.05
C SER A 563 19.38 -18.02 15.05
N PRO A 564 20.05 -18.51 13.98
CA PRO A 564 21.50 -18.56 13.93
C PRO A 564 22.13 -17.17 13.72
N TYR A 565 21.41 -16.26 13.07
CA TYR A 565 21.81 -14.87 12.88
C TYR A 565 20.73 -13.92 13.38
N VAL A 566 21.15 -12.82 14.00
CA VAL A 566 20.28 -11.75 14.45
C VAL A 566 20.86 -10.41 13.98
N ILE A 567 20.03 -9.53 13.45
CA ILE A 567 20.38 -8.15 13.13
C ILE A 567 19.69 -7.23 14.11
N THR A 568 20.44 -6.37 14.80
CA THR A 568 19.91 -5.35 15.72
C THR A 568 20.33 -3.95 15.27
N SER A 569 19.68 -2.92 15.83
CA SER A 569 20.20 -1.56 15.80
C SER A 569 21.58 -1.49 16.48
N ARG A 570 22.34 -0.43 16.18
CA ARG A 570 23.58 -0.06 16.88
C ARG A 570 23.35 1.08 17.88
N ALA A 571 22.10 1.39 18.21
CA ALA A 571 21.77 2.33 19.27
C ALA A 571 22.45 1.93 20.59
N ALA A 572 22.78 2.94 21.40
CA ALA A 572 23.37 2.71 22.71
C ALA A 572 22.31 2.43 23.78
N TRP A 573 21.05 2.81 23.53
CA TRP A 573 19.89 2.44 24.31
C TRP A 573 19.19 1.25 23.64
N ASP A 574 19.79 0.08 23.83
CA ASP A 574 19.39 -1.20 23.23
C ASP A 574 19.82 -2.34 24.18
N SER A 575 19.02 -3.39 24.31
CA SER A 575 19.33 -4.49 25.25
C SER A 575 20.64 -5.20 24.92
N GLN A 576 21.36 -5.67 25.95
CA GLN A 576 22.57 -6.45 25.69
C GLN A 576 22.29 -7.77 24.99
N PRO A 577 23.11 -8.18 24.01
CA PRO A 577 22.99 -9.50 23.40
C PRO A 577 23.23 -10.60 24.44
N PRO A 578 22.49 -11.71 24.39
CA PRO A 578 22.80 -12.87 25.20
C PRO A 578 24.25 -13.35 24.94
N PRO A 579 24.98 -13.88 25.95
CA PRO A 579 26.41 -14.16 25.84
C PRO A 579 26.83 -15.10 24.71
N ASN A 580 25.91 -15.94 24.22
CA ASN A 580 26.11 -16.86 23.10
C ASN A 580 26.08 -16.18 21.72
N PHE A 581 25.56 -14.97 21.60
CA PHE A 581 25.60 -14.20 20.35
C PHE A 581 26.89 -13.39 20.25
N LYS A 582 27.63 -13.59 19.16
CA LYS A 582 28.89 -12.87 18.89
C LYS A 582 28.71 -11.98 17.67
N ARG A 583 29.14 -10.72 17.80
CA ARG A 583 29.18 -9.79 16.67
C ARG A 583 30.15 -10.30 15.61
N ILE A 584 29.69 -10.37 14.36
CA ILE A 584 30.50 -10.80 13.22
C ILE A 584 30.64 -9.74 12.12
N ALA A 585 29.68 -8.81 12.03
CA ALA A 585 29.74 -7.66 11.13
C ALA A 585 28.95 -6.49 11.70
N ALA A 586 29.15 -5.29 11.16
CA ALA A 586 28.36 -4.10 11.49
C ALA A 586 28.40 -3.09 10.33
N THR A 587 27.38 -2.25 10.28
CA THR A 587 27.32 -1.04 9.46
C THR A 587 27.25 0.19 10.38
N ALA A 588 26.89 1.35 9.83
CA ALA A 588 26.73 2.57 10.62
C ALA A 588 25.61 2.45 11.67
N ASP A 589 24.49 1.79 11.30
CA ASP A 589 23.28 1.73 12.11
C ASP A 589 22.88 0.31 12.56
N PHE A 590 23.51 -0.74 12.01
CA PHE A 590 23.18 -2.12 12.36
C PHE A 590 24.38 -2.95 12.82
N VAL A 591 24.08 -4.01 13.57
CA VAL A 591 25.03 -5.06 13.95
C VAL A 591 24.49 -6.42 13.55
N LEU A 592 25.34 -7.25 12.94
CA LEU A 592 25.04 -8.65 12.64
C LEU A 592 25.70 -9.55 13.69
N TRP A 593 24.87 -10.36 14.34
CA TRP A 593 25.24 -11.31 15.37
C TRP A 593 25.13 -12.74 14.86
N GLU A 594 26.04 -13.60 15.30
CA GLU A 594 26.00 -15.04 15.05
C GLU A 594 25.91 -15.80 16.37
N LYS A 595 25.00 -16.77 16.44
CA LYS A 595 24.83 -17.63 17.60
C LYS A 595 25.95 -18.67 17.66
N LYS A 596 26.72 -18.70 18.75
CA LYS A 596 27.86 -19.63 18.99
C LYS A 596 27.62 -20.64 20.13
N GLY A 597 26.41 -20.70 20.68
CA GLY A 597 26.05 -21.60 21.78
C GLY A 597 24.55 -21.58 22.09
N LYS A 598 24.17 -22.28 23.15
CA LYS A 598 22.77 -22.32 23.62
C LYS A 598 22.35 -20.96 24.18
N THR A 599 21.12 -20.56 23.89
CA THR A 599 20.50 -19.37 24.47
C THR A 599 20.22 -19.59 25.96
N PRO A 600 20.46 -18.60 26.84
CA PRO A 600 20.11 -18.69 28.25
C PRO A 600 18.61 -18.87 28.47
N THR A 601 18.21 -19.73 29.41
CA THR A 601 16.79 -20.01 29.73
C THR A 601 16.21 -19.07 30.77
N ASP A 602 17.05 -18.49 31.63
CA ASP A 602 16.63 -17.80 32.85
C ASP A 602 16.81 -16.27 32.75
N ARG A 603 16.76 -15.74 31.53
CA ARG A 603 16.92 -14.31 31.25
C ARG A 603 15.56 -13.62 31.23
N HIS A 604 15.37 -12.69 32.15
CA HIS A 604 14.13 -11.94 32.37
C HIS A 604 14.37 -10.44 32.30
N VAL A 605 13.30 -9.69 32.08
CA VAL A 605 13.30 -8.22 32.10
C VAL A 605 12.27 -7.68 33.07
N LEU A 606 12.44 -6.43 33.50
CA LEU A 606 11.39 -5.72 34.23
C LEU A 606 10.29 -5.28 33.25
N LEU A 607 9.21 -4.69 33.77
CA LEU A 607 8.20 -4.04 32.93
C LEU A 607 8.78 -2.76 32.31
N GLU A 608 9.49 -2.92 31.18
CA GLU A 608 10.21 -1.85 30.48
C GLU A 608 9.30 -0.99 29.60
N GLY A 609 8.10 -1.47 29.27
CA GLY A 609 7.22 -0.78 28.33
C GLY A 609 7.90 -0.60 26.97
N THR A 610 8.13 0.65 26.57
CA THR A 610 8.80 1.02 25.31
C THR A 610 10.29 1.31 25.46
N GLU A 611 10.88 1.04 26.63
CA GLU A 611 12.30 1.31 26.90
C GLU A 611 13.19 0.08 26.67
N ALA A 612 14.51 0.32 26.62
CA ALA A 612 15.52 -0.74 26.60
C ALA A 612 15.88 -1.28 28.00
N ALA A 613 15.40 -0.63 29.06
CA ALA A 613 15.65 -0.99 30.45
C ALA A 613 14.61 -0.30 31.36
N ALA A 614 14.42 -0.82 32.57
CA ALA A 614 13.60 -0.20 33.59
C ALA A 614 14.42 0.16 34.83
N GLN A 615 14.09 1.30 35.45
CA GLN A 615 14.70 1.67 36.72
C GLN A 615 14.14 0.80 37.86
N ALA A 616 15.03 0.18 38.64
CA ALA A 616 14.65 -0.59 39.81
C ALA A 616 14.27 0.34 40.98
N ASP A 617 13.03 0.83 40.98
CA ASP A 617 12.50 1.67 42.05
C ASP A 617 12.24 0.86 43.34
N CYS A 618 13.15 0.98 44.29
CA CYS A 618 13.09 0.28 45.57
C CYS A 618 12.00 0.80 46.52
N ALA A 619 11.28 1.86 46.15
CA ALA A 619 10.06 2.24 46.84
C ALA A 619 8.92 1.23 46.58
N SER A 620 8.89 0.59 45.40
CA SER A 620 7.91 -0.44 45.03
C SER A 620 8.12 -1.73 45.86
N PRO A 621 7.06 -2.24 46.53
CA PRO A 621 7.11 -3.53 47.21
C PRO A 621 7.48 -4.70 46.29
N GLU A 622 6.98 -4.70 45.06
CA GLU A 622 7.18 -5.73 44.05
C GLU A 622 8.67 -5.82 43.66
N ILE A 623 9.30 -4.66 43.41
CA ILE A 623 10.73 -4.59 43.12
C ILE A 623 11.54 -5.06 44.34
N ARG A 624 11.20 -4.65 45.57
CA ARG A 624 11.92 -5.13 46.76
C ARG A 624 11.87 -6.65 46.93
N ILE A 625 10.72 -7.27 46.66
CA ILE A 625 10.57 -8.73 46.72
C ILE A 625 11.44 -9.39 45.66
N LEU A 626 11.44 -8.86 44.43
CA LEU A 626 12.31 -9.36 43.36
C LEU A 626 13.79 -9.23 43.73
N LEU A 627 14.22 -8.05 44.21
CA LEU A 627 15.61 -7.79 44.56
C LEU A 627 16.11 -8.65 45.74
N ALA A 628 15.22 -9.16 46.59
CA ALA A 628 15.57 -10.06 47.67
C ALA A 628 15.92 -11.49 47.21
N LYS A 629 15.59 -11.86 45.95
CA LYS A 629 15.88 -13.20 45.41
C LYS A 629 17.37 -13.38 45.10
N GLN A 630 17.82 -14.64 45.11
CA GLN A 630 19.17 -14.98 44.63
C GLN A 630 19.20 -14.89 43.10
N GLY A 631 20.20 -14.19 42.59
CA GLY A 631 20.31 -13.90 41.18
C GLY A 631 21.32 -12.81 40.87
N ARG A 632 21.36 -12.40 39.60
CA ARG A 632 22.21 -11.30 39.11
C ARG A 632 21.43 -10.43 38.14
N ALA A 633 21.78 -9.16 38.07
CA ALA A 633 21.23 -8.20 37.13
C ALA A 633 22.34 -7.55 36.31
N SER A 634 22.05 -7.28 35.04
CA SER A 634 22.82 -6.38 34.19
C SER A 634 22.26 -4.98 34.32
N LEU A 635 23.14 -4.03 34.66
CA LEU A 635 22.78 -2.63 34.80
C LEU A 635 23.42 -1.80 33.69
N PHE A 636 22.62 -0.96 33.04
CA PHE A 636 23.16 0.14 32.25
C PHE A 636 24.06 1.03 33.12
N PRO A 637 25.10 1.66 32.55
CA PRO A 637 25.97 2.58 33.29
C PRO A 637 25.24 3.85 33.78
N GLY A 638 24.03 4.10 33.26
CA GLY A 638 23.14 5.21 33.56
C GLY A 638 22.34 5.58 32.31
N ALA A 639 21.35 6.43 32.46
CA ALA A 639 20.60 6.98 31.33
C ALA A 639 20.06 8.37 31.68
N ALA A 640 20.10 9.28 30.70
CA ALA A 640 19.36 10.52 30.73
C ALA A 640 18.40 10.52 29.53
N ILE A 641 17.09 10.55 29.82
CA ILE A 641 16.03 10.41 28.83
C ILE A 641 15.36 11.78 28.63
N GLY A 642 15.35 12.25 27.38
CA GLY A 642 14.58 13.39 26.93
C GLY A 642 13.30 12.90 26.26
N PRO A 643 12.15 12.92 26.95
CA PRO A 643 10.92 12.35 26.42
C PRO A 643 10.40 13.19 25.24
N LYS A 644 9.60 12.57 24.38
CA LYS A 644 9.03 13.23 23.18
C LYS A 644 8.28 14.55 23.48
N ALA A 645 7.68 14.69 24.66
CA ALA A 645 6.95 15.90 25.06
C ALA A 645 7.88 17.07 25.46
N ALA A 646 9.18 16.82 25.65
CA ALA A 646 10.15 17.83 26.09
C ALA A 646 10.77 18.65 24.94
N TRP A 647 10.36 18.40 23.69
CA TRP A 647 10.79 19.18 22.53
C TRP A 647 10.05 20.54 22.50
N ASP A 648 10.79 21.65 22.61
CA ASP A 648 10.24 23.01 22.82
C ASP A 648 9.29 23.47 21.70
N ASN A 649 9.63 23.18 20.43
CA ASN A 649 8.80 23.53 19.27
C ASN A 649 7.95 22.33 18.79
N GLY A 650 7.73 21.35 19.67
CA GLY A 650 7.07 20.09 19.34
C GLY A 650 7.99 19.09 18.62
N SER A 651 7.43 17.91 18.36
CA SER A 651 8.12 16.74 17.82
C SER A 651 7.80 16.46 16.34
N ILE A 652 7.18 17.41 15.65
CA ILE A 652 6.86 17.30 14.22
C ILE A 652 7.47 18.50 13.50
N LEU A 653 8.40 18.23 12.57
CA LEU A 653 9.11 19.26 11.83
C LEU A 653 8.84 19.17 10.32
N GLY A 654 8.58 20.31 9.69
CA GLY A 654 8.71 20.50 8.24
C GLY A 654 10.15 20.76 7.82
N THR A 655 10.39 20.91 6.52
CA THR A 655 11.72 21.20 5.96
C THR A 655 12.26 22.56 6.41
N GLY A 656 13.52 22.61 6.86
CA GLY A 656 14.18 23.82 7.34
C GLY A 656 13.75 24.26 8.74
N GLU A 657 12.90 23.49 9.43
CA GLU A 657 12.51 23.75 10.82
C GLU A 657 13.47 23.07 11.81
N SER A 658 13.45 23.54 13.06
CA SER A 658 14.26 23.01 14.16
C SER A 658 13.50 23.00 15.49
N THR A 659 13.84 22.05 16.36
CA THR A 659 13.37 21.98 17.75
C THR A 659 14.52 21.69 18.71
N SER A 660 14.36 22.04 19.98
CA SER A 660 15.37 21.88 21.02
C SER A 660 14.81 21.09 22.21
N LEU A 661 15.70 20.38 22.91
CA LEU A 661 15.43 19.81 24.22
C LEU A 661 16.65 19.95 25.11
N GLN A 662 16.46 19.97 26.42
CA GLN A 662 17.54 20.06 27.40
C GLN A 662 17.70 18.76 28.18
N LEU A 663 18.93 18.27 28.30
CA LEU A 663 19.31 17.16 29.18
C LEU A 663 20.29 17.63 30.25
N ASN A 664 20.15 17.12 31.47
CA ASN A 664 21.15 17.32 32.51
C ASN A 664 22.17 16.16 32.44
N LEU A 665 23.35 16.44 31.92
CA LEU A 665 24.39 15.45 31.68
C LEU A 665 25.62 15.74 32.55
N PRO A 666 25.97 14.88 33.51
CA PRO A 666 27.27 14.94 34.19
C PRO A 666 28.45 15.01 33.21
N ALA A 667 29.56 15.57 33.69
CA ALA A 667 30.78 15.68 32.89
C ALA A 667 31.26 14.28 32.48
N GLY A 668 31.58 14.10 31.20
CA GLY A 668 31.95 12.79 30.66
C GLY A 668 31.52 12.61 29.21
N THR A 669 31.68 11.39 28.71
CA THR A 669 31.31 11.06 27.33
C THR A 669 30.05 10.20 27.31
N TRP A 670 29.14 10.53 26.41
CA TRP A 670 27.80 9.97 26.31
C TRP A 670 27.55 9.47 24.88
N ASN A 671 27.01 8.27 24.73
CA ASN A 671 26.47 7.81 23.45
C ASN A 671 25.00 8.24 23.37
N LEU A 672 24.61 8.84 22.25
CA LEU A 672 23.25 9.31 22.03
C LEU A 672 22.48 8.30 21.18
N SER A 673 21.20 8.11 21.49
CA SER A 673 20.26 7.33 20.69
C SER A 673 19.00 8.16 20.45
N LEU A 674 18.53 8.23 19.22
CA LEU A 674 17.36 9.03 18.85
C LEU A 674 16.33 8.16 18.13
N GLN A 675 15.08 8.29 18.55
CA GLN A 675 13.92 7.81 17.82
C GLN A 675 13.45 8.86 16.81
N TYR A 676 13.28 8.48 15.55
CA TYR A 676 12.71 9.38 14.55
C TYR A 676 12.20 8.64 13.30
N PHE A 677 11.29 9.31 12.58
CA PHE A 677 10.94 9.02 11.20
C PHE A 677 11.08 10.31 10.40
N SER A 678 11.84 10.30 9.32
CA SER A 678 12.03 11.48 8.49
C SER A 678 12.20 11.12 7.02
N PRO A 679 11.42 11.75 6.11
CA PRO A 679 11.63 11.59 4.68
C PRO A 679 12.90 12.31 4.22
N PHE A 680 13.52 13.19 5.00
CA PHE A 680 14.74 13.93 4.66
C PHE A 680 15.80 13.82 5.77
N GLY A 681 17.04 14.20 5.47
CA GLY A 681 18.12 14.17 6.47
C GLY A 681 17.85 15.12 7.64
N LEU A 682 18.38 14.76 8.81
CA LEU A 682 18.33 15.57 10.04
C LEU A 682 19.75 15.86 10.51
N THR A 683 19.92 16.89 11.33
CA THR A 683 21.18 17.17 12.02
C THR A 683 20.91 17.43 13.49
N LEU A 684 21.47 16.58 14.36
CA LEU A 684 21.47 16.77 15.80
C LEU A 684 22.72 17.56 16.19
N SER A 685 22.55 18.63 16.95
CA SER A 685 23.63 19.54 17.32
C SER A 685 23.57 19.92 18.79
N ALA A 686 24.74 20.22 19.36
CA ALA A 686 24.94 20.74 20.71
C ALA A 686 26.26 21.53 20.73
N PRO A 687 26.60 22.29 21.79
CA PRO A 687 27.88 23.00 21.85
C PRO A 687 29.07 22.07 21.62
N GLY A 688 29.82 22.29 20.52
CA GLY A 688 30.96 21.46 20.13
C GLY A 688 30.63 20.10 19.53
N PHE A 689 29.37 19.85 19.14
CA PHE A 689 28.90 18.58 18.61
C PHE A 689 27.90 18.78 17.47
N GLU A 690 28.07 18.02 16.40
CA GLU A 690 27.17 17.97 15.27
C GLU A 690 27.17 16.55 14.70
N GLN A 691 25.99 15.98 14.51
CA GLN A 691 25.81 14.64 13.97
C GLN A 691 24.72 14.66 12.88
N PRO A 692 25.10 14.43 11.60
CA PRO A 692 24.10 14.19 10.57
C PRO A 692 23.44 12.84 10.77
N LEU A 693 22.13 12.79 10.55
CA LEU A 693 21.30 11.59 10.60
C LEU A 693 20.62 11.38 9.25
N ILE A 694 20.62 10.14 8.77
CA ILE A 694 20.05 9.81 7.46
C ILE A 694 18.52 9.87 7.49
N ALA A 695 17.89 10.09 6.34
CA ALA A 695 16.45 9.92 6.20
C ALA A 695 16.05 8.45 6.46
N ALA A 696 15.01 8.25 7.27
CA ALA A 696 14.56 6.94 7.73
C ALA A 696 13.04 6.94 7.87
N LEU A 697 12.35 6.03 7.17
CA LEU A 697 10.89 5.82 7.31
C LEU A 697 10.58 4.42 7.87
N ASP A 698 11.63 3.74 8.34
CA ASP A 698 11.65 2.35 8.77
C ASP A 698 10.69 2.14 9.95
N GLY A 699 9.70 1.27 9.78
CA GLY A 699 8.73 0.97 10.83
C GLY A 699 7.76 2.11 11.18
N GLN A 700 7.76 3.23 10.44
CA GLN A 700 6.79 4.29 10.66
C GLN A 700 5.37 3.79 10.38
N ARG A 701 4.44 4.13 11.27
CA ARG A 701 3.01 3.84 11.14
C ARG A 701 2.23 5.15 11.20
N PRO A 702 1.17 5.32 10.39
CA PRO A 702 0.24 6.43 10.56
C PRO A 702 -0.33 6.38 11.99
N ASN A 703 -0.19 7.49 12.70
CA ASN A 703 -0.49 7.63 14.12
C ASN A 703 -2.01 7.68 14.34
N THR A 704 -2.72 6.54 14.21
CA THR A 704 -4.17 6.45 14.46
C THR A 704 -4.61 5.13 15.11
N ILE A 705 -3.75 4.12 15.17
CA ILE A 705 -3.89 3.14 16.25
C ILE A 705 -3.61 3.94 17.52
N SER A 706 -4.41 3.81 18.56
CA SER A 706 -4.22 4.46 19.87
C SER A 706 -2.85 4.17 20.54
N LEU A 707 -1.95 3.53 19.80
CA LEU A 707 -0.62 3.09 20.16
C LEU A 707 0.39 4.18 19.80
N GLY A 708 1.08 4.73 20.80
CA GLY A 708 2.25 5.57 20.54
C GLY A 708 3.31 4.79 19.74
N ASN A 709 3.78 5.32 18.62
CA ASN A 709 4.95 4.81 17.92
C ASN A 709 5.95 5.94 17.66
N SER A 710 7.13 5.80 18.23
CA SER A 710 8.26 6.70 18.03
C SER A 710 9.38 6.09 17.17
N GLY A 711 9.25 4.80 16.81
CA GLY A 711 10.20 4.06 15.99
C GLY A 711 11.30 3.36 16.79
N GLN A 712 12.23 2.76 16.05
CA GLN A 712 13.43 2.16 16.61
C GLN A 712 14.39 3.26 17.11
N TYR A 713 15.16 2.97 18.16
CA TYR A 713 16.30 3.80 18.51
C TYR A 713 17.41 3.66 17.47
N TRP A 714 17.92 4.79 16.97
CA TRP A 714 19.05 4.88 16.05
C TRP A 714 20.25 5.54 16.72
N PRO A 715 21.50 5.16 16.37
CA PRO A 715 22.68 5.81 16.94
C PRO A 715 22.75 7.29 16.50
N ALA A 716 22.79 8.19 17.46
CA ALA A 716 22.76 9.64 17.25
C ALA A 716 24.09 10.32 17.59
N GLY A 717 25.20 9.57 17.53
CA GLY A 717 26.56 10.08 17.74
C GLY A 717 27.05 9.99 19.18
N LYS A 718 28.27 10.51 19.41
CA LYS A 718 28.96 10.48 20.71
C LYS A 718 29.27 11.90 21.15
N PHE A 719 28.74 12.30 22.30
CA PHE A 719 28.82 13.66 22.83
C PHE A 719 29.72 13.73 24.06
N HIS A 720 30.51 14.80 24.18
CA HIS A 720 31.30 15.09 25.37
C HIS A 720 30.65 16.22 26.17
N SER A 721 30.09 15.87 27.34
CA SER A 721 29.44 16.84 28.22
C SER A 721 30.49 17.52 29.11
N PRO A 722 30.50 18.86 29.19
CA PRO A 722 31.28 19.59 30.18
C PRO A 722 30.69 19.47 31.61
N GLY A 723 29.50 18.88 31.75
CA GLY A 723 28.75 18.81 33.00
C GLY A 723 27.65 19.87 33.09
N GLY A 724 26.46 19.46 33.51
CA GLY A 724 25.31 20.34 33.73
C GLY A 724 24.25 20.22 32.63
N ARG A 725 23.47 21.28 32.42
CA ARG A 725 22.42 21.30 31.39
C ARG A 725 23.03 21.52 30.01
N VAL A 726 22.66 20.67 29.08
CA VAL A 726 23.07 20.73 27.67
C VAL A 726 21.81 20.80 26.83
N GLU A 727 21.77 21.78 25.94
CA GLU A 727 20.72 21.91 24.93
C GLU A 727 21.13 21.18 23.67
N PHE A 728 20.25 20.28 23.23
CA PHE A 728 20.35 19.58 21.95
C PHE A 728 19.33 20.18 20.99
N THR A 729 19.79 20.63 19.82
CA THR A 729 18.96 21.15 18.75
C THR A 729 18.93 20.16 17.60
N LEU A 730 17.75 19.75 17.20
CA LEU A 730 17.52 18.93 16.01
C LEU A 730 16.99 19.83 14.89
N SER A 731 17.66 19.80 13.74
CA SER A 731 17.29 20.56 12.55
C SER A 731 17.04 19.65 11.36
N THR A 732 16.13 20.06 10.49
CA THR A 732 15.78 19.33 9.26
C THR A 732 16.49 19.95 8.05
N ALA A 733 16.74 19.13 7.03
CA ALA A 733 17.23 19.64 5.75
C ALA A 733 16.27 20.68 5.16
N ALA A 734 16.83 21.75 4.58
CA ALA A 734 16.06 22.75 3.85
C ALA A 734 15.39 22.14 2.61
N ALA A 735 14.23 22.71 2.23
CA ALA A 735 13.57 22.33 0.98
C ALA A 735 14.45 22.64 -0.23
N SER A 736 14.55 21.69 -1.15
CA SER A 736 15.11 21.95 -2.49
C SER A 736 14.25 22.95 -3.26
N GLY A 737 14.80 23.58 -4.31
CA GLY A 737 14.06 24.55 -5.10
C GLY A 737 12.73 24.01 -5.67
N LEU A 738 12.68 22.74 -6.07
CA LEU A 738 11.44 22.11 -6.55
C LEU A 738 10.45 21.84 -5.41
N GLN A 739 10.94 21.46 -4.23
CA GLN A 739 10.08 21.28 -3.04
C GLN A 739 9.48 22.62 -2.60
N SER A 740 10.27 23.69 -2.58
CA SER A 740 9.77 25.05 -2.29
C SER A 740 8.76 25.52 -3.34
N LEU A 741 9.04 25.28 -4.63
CA LEU A 741 8.15 25.69 -5.73
C LEU A 741 6.80 24.95 -5.70
N THR A 742 6.81 23.67 -5.36
CA THR A 742 5.59 22.85 -5.30
C THR A 742 4.87 22.95 -3.96
N GLY A 743 5.53 23.50 -2.94
CA GLY A 743 5.02 23.58 -1.57
C GLY A 743 5.01 22.22 -0.88
N TYR A 744 6.03 21.39 -1.07
CA TYR A 744 6.13 20.06 -0.45
C TYR A 744 6.00 20.13 1.08
N GLU A 745 5.10 19.33 1.64
CA GLU A 745 4.73 19.37 3.07
C GLU A 745 5.18 18.12 3.85
N GLY A 746 6.20 17.41 3.37
CA GLY A 746 6.78 16.27 4.10
C GLY A 746 7.14 16.63 5.56
N LYS A 747 6.87 15.71 6.49
CA LYS A 747 7.09 15.91 7.92
C LYS A 747 8.05 14.86 8.49
N ALA A 748 8.96 15.30 9.35
CA ALA A 748 9.72 14.46 10.25
C ALA A 748 8.98 14.35 11.59
N TYR A 749 8.97 13.16 12.17
CA TYR A 749 8.38 12.84 13.47
C TYR A 749 9.51 12.39 14.39
N ILE A 750 9.61 13.00 15.56
CA ILE A 750 10.71 12.82 16.49
C ILE A 750 10.17 12.15 17.75
N GLY A 751 10.91 11.16 18.24
CA GLY A 751 10.64 10.47 19.50
C GLY A 751 11.56 10.98 20.60
N GLU A 752 12.05 10.04 21.40
CA GLU A 752 12.91 10.32 22.53
C GLU A 752 14.38 10.43 22.13
N LEU A 753 15.11 11.29 22.85
CA LEU A 753 16.57 11.36 22.81
C LEU A 753 17.12 10.80 24.12
N VAL A 754 17.89 9.72 24.03
CA VAL A 754 18.48 9.06 25.20
C VAL A 754 19.99 9.18 25.15
N ALA A 755 20.58 9.63 26.26
CA ALA A 755 22.02 9.69 26.46
C ALA A 755 22.45 8.64 27.48
N VAL A 756 23.35 7.74 27.06
CA VAL A 756 23.91 6.67 27.91
C VAL A 756 25.40 6.96 28.14
N PRO A 757 25.90 6.97 29.39
CA PRO A 757 27.33 7.14 29.64
C PRO A 757 28.14 6.06 28.93
N VAL A 758 29.29 6.43 28.37
CA VAL A 758 30.18 5.46 27.73
C VAL A 758 30.79 4.55 28.79
N GLY A 759 30.36 3.29 28.79
CA GLY A 759 30.87 2.26 29.67
C GLY A 759 30.17 0.93 29.41
N PRO A 760 30.75 -0.20 29.83
CA PRO A 760 30.07 -1.49 29.77
C PRO A 760 28.93 -1.54 30.80
N HIS A 761 27.96 -2.42 30.58
CA HIS A 761 27.00 -2.75 31.64
C HIS A 761 27.73 -3.44 32.78
N ARG A 762 27.19 -3.27 33.99
CA ARG A 762 27.73 -3.90 35.19
C ARG A 762 26.84 -5.06 35.59
N ILE A 763 27.42 -6.24 35.71
CA ILE A 763 26.73 -7.39 36.29
C ILE A 763 26.89 -7.33 37.81
N VAL A 764 25.77 -7.24 38.53
CA VAL A 764 25.73 -7.15 39.99
C VAL A 764 24.84 -8.25 40.56
N PRO A 765 25.01 -8.65 41.83
CA PRO A 765 23.99 -9.42 42.53
C PRO A 765 22.64 -8.69 42.47
N LEU A 766 21.54 -9.42 42.30
CA LEU A 766 20.21 -8.82 42.13
C LEU A 766 19.85 -7.89 43.32
N SER A 767 20.25 -8.25 44.54
CA SER A 767 20.09 -7.43 45.75
C SER A 767 20.80 -6.06 45.74
N GLN A 768 21.72 -5.84 44.80
CA GLN A 768 22.47 -4.59 44.62
C GLN A 768 21.97 -3.77 43.41
N ALA A 769 20.94 -4.22 42.71
CA ALA A 769 20.41 -3.54 41.52
C ALA A 769 19.57 -2.28 41.83
N CYS A 770 19.32 -2.01 43.12
CA CYS A 770 18.47 -0.94 43.59
C CYS A 770 18.86 0.44 43.02
N GLY A 771 17.88 1.16 42.45
CA GLY A 771 18.06 2.48 41.83
C GLY A 771 18.79 2.50 40.49
N GLY A 772 19.31 1.35 40.04
CA GLY A 772 19.93 1.18 38.72
C GLY A 772 18.92 0.95 37.62
N TRP A 773 19.35 1.16 36.38
CA TRP A 773 18.62 0.80 35.16
C TRP A 773 18.92 -0.66 34.83
N ILE A 774 17.99 -1.57 35.15
CA ILE A 774 18.12 -3.00 34.85
C ILE A 774 17.78 -3.22 33.38
N ASP A 775 18.74 -3.80 32.66
CA ASP A 775 18.64 -4.27 31.26
C ASP A 775 18.06 -5.68 31.23
N TRP A 776 18.58 -6.58 32.07
CA TRP A 776 18.03 -7.93 32.27
C TRP A 776 18.44 -8.46 33.64
N TYR A 777 17.74 -9.46 34.14
CA TYR A 777 18.12 -10.20 35.33
C TYR A 777 17.93 -11.71 35.17
N GLU A 778 18.65 -12.46 35.99
CA GLU A 778 18.48 -13.90 36.18
C GLU A 778 18.15 -14.15 37.66
N ALA A 779 17.14 -14.97 37.94
CA ALA A 779 16.73 -15.33 39.30
C ALA A 779 16.39 -16.82 39.41
N ALA A 780 16.73 -17.45 40.54
CA ALA A 780 16.58 -18.90 40.73
C ALA A 780 15.12 -19.38 40.84
N GLU A 781 14.18 -18.48 41.13
CA GLU A 781 12.73 -18.74 41.17
C GLU A 781 11.99 -17.52 40.61
N ILE A 782 11.12 -17.74 39.62
CA ILE A 782 10.25 -16.70 39.04
C ILE A 782 9.15 -16.37 40.07
N PRO A 783 8.77 -15.10 40.31
CA PRO A 783 7.58 -14.75 41.09
C PRO A 783 6.28 -15.33 40.54
#